data_AF-G7V6A0-F1
#
_entry.id   AF-G7V6A0-F1
#
_cell.length_a   1.000
_cell.length_b   1.000
_cell.length_c   1.000
_cell.angle_alpha   90.00
_cell.angle_beta   90.00
_cell.angle_gamma   90.00
#
_symmetry.space_group_name_H-M   'P 1'
#
loop_
_entity.id
_entity.type
_entity.pdbx_description
1 polymer ?
#
loop_
_entity_poly.entity_id
_entity_poly.type
_entity_poly.pdbx_seq_one_letter_code
_entity_poly.pdbx_strand_id
1 'polypeptide(L)'
;MTQPIFNPSYGPMRVLGYASGSGATLFRALEMQKKLEQTDEGSPFQIVGLFSDNPDSKAVQLAKELNIPVKTLDIRQFYKEHNAPIKDREVRKLFDQKALELWEDLKPHLILLAGYVWATTEEILDALPVVNVHPADLSVQKDGKRAYAGADGVGDALRAGEKQLRSSSHLATSELDGGPILVISPPVDVIPAAEEMSFEDYRKYHLKLVNEQSRIVGARTVYEIAMGHFQLDSQGKVLYRGEYVPLGLRFESWDENKPLPERPLEPLYSPKSIAVIGASQKLGIGRAVLENIKTYGFKGDLFAVNRSKEDVSGAKGYKSVKEIPKELDLAMMCIPSSKVLDAVQECAEKGVKAIVGIAAGFKEVGEKGALSEKKLMEIVNRANMRFLGPNCMGLLNTDPKVKLHANILQGLPKEGGVAFVTQSGAIGAALLDYAEELGLGFSQIYSTGNQADININDLLPVLEKDESTKVVLCYMETLPEPARFRKNALSLTRKKPLIVIRSGKTEAGMIAAQSHTGSLAGDSAMIEAMIEQVGAITAKSLEEAFLLAAALESMPLPKGKRVGVISNAGGPGTLVADALAERGFALPFLPEDARARLAEKVLPEASTGNPIDLVATARPEHYALAAKEMVRSGLYDALVVIVVPPATVDTGEVARAMLPYIKEFNGPVLSCFFGPNLGRDGRMVFQKEGIPSFPFPEQTAEVLSKMAKMETSCFHHQAWPDAQRPSLSVRKDIRRTLGKNKGFLPPLQLRDLLNEYGIKTVPTWGLSEIGSLEGIYKEGTSYVLKVDHPEIIHKSESGGVVLGIKTLRELEESIGLMKKRLPGARDLLVQEMASGEMEIILGAVKKGSLGHAVMMGLGGVAVEVLKDTVLLPVPFSPAEAHIALRKLKAWRLISGYRGKKGADVEEIVQWLGSLARLVQDFPELSELDINPVIVTPEGLVAVDWRASWEF
;
A
#
# COMPACT_ATOMS: atom_id res chain seq x y z
N MET A 1 6.88 -20.24 -6.09
CA MET A 1 6.59 -18.81 -5.92
C MET A 1 5.39 -18.47 -6.79
N THR A 2 4.68 -17.40 -6.46
CA THR A 2 3.50 -16.96 -7.20
C THR A 2 3.63 -15.48 -7.53
N GLN A 3 3.10 -15.06 -8.67
CA GLN A 3 3.13 -13.69 -9.16
C GLN A 3 1.70 -13.22 -9.46
N PRO A 4 1.27 -12.06 -8.96
CA PRO A 4 -0.02 -11.49 -9.35
C PRO A 4 -0.02 -11.14 -10.84
N ILE A 5 -1.15 -11.37 -11.52
CA ILE A 5 -1.31 -10.98 -12.94
C ILE A 5 -1.11 -9.47 -13.10
N PHE A 6 -1.60 -8.69 -12.12
CA PHE A 6 -1.33 -7.26 -11.99
C PHE A 6 -1.01 -6.94 -10.53
N ASN A 7 0.05 -6.16 -10.29
CA ASN A 7 0.39 -5.72 -8.95
C ASN A 7 -0.35 -4.41 -8.62
N PRO A 8 -1.31 -4.42 -7.67
CA PRO A 8 -2.07 -3.22 -7.32
C PRO A 8 -1.20 -2.10 -6.73
N SER A 9 0.04 -2.38 -6.29
CA SER A 9 0.93 -1.34 -5.77
C SER A 9 1.32 -0.31 -6.83
N TYR A 10 1.22 -0.65 -8.12
CA TYR A 10 1.54 0.23 -9.24
C TYR A 10 0.44 1.25 -9.56
N GLY A 11 -0.65 1.26 -8.80
CA GLY A 11 -1.79 2.13 -9.01
C GLY A 11 -2.91 1.44 -9.81
N PRO A 12 -3.88 2.19 -10.35
CA PRO A 12 -5.00 1.60 -11.06
C PRO A 12 -4.55 0.87 -12.32
N MET A 13 -5.08 -0.33 -12.55
CA MET A 13 -4.79 -1.12 -13.75
C MET A 13 -5.37 -0.43 -14.99
N ARG A 14 -4.53 -0.20 -16.01
CA ARG A 14 -4.94 0.44 -17.27
C ARG A 14 -5.39 -0.63 -18.25
N VAL A 15 -6.63 -0.57 -18.71
CA VAL A 15 -7.25 -1.61 -19.55
C VAL A 15 -7.54 -1.07 -20.94
N LEU A 16 -7.02 -1.74 -21.96
CA LEU A 16 -7.32 -1.49 -23.36
C LEU A 16 -8.32 -2.54 -23.87
N GLY A 17 -9.43 -2.10 -24.44
CA GLY A 17 -10.37 -3.02 -25.09
C GLY A 17 -9.96 -3.32 -26.52
N TYR A 18 -10.10 -4.57 -26.96
CA TYR A 18 -10.04 -4.98 -28.37
C TYR A 18 -11.45 -5.38 -28.81
N ALA A 19 -11.95 -4.85 -29.92
CA ALA A 19 -13.28 -5.22 -30.42
C ALA A 19 -13.39 -5.17 -31.94
N SER A 20 -14.11 -6.15 -32.51
CA SER A 20 -14.45 -6.18 -33.95
C SER A 20 -15.90 -5.72 -34.21
N GLY A 21 -16.75 -5.76 -33.18
CA GLY A 21 -18.20 -5.53 -33.28
C GLY A 21 -18.70 -4.49 -32.27
N SER A 22 -19.49 -4.94 -31.29
CA SER A 22 -20.16 -4.03 -30.33
C SER A 22 -19.30 -3.59 -29.15
N GLY A 23 -18.24 -4.32 -28.80
CA GLY A 23 -17.40 -4.00 -27.64
C GLY A 23 -18.13 -4.14 -26.29
N ALA A 24 -19.29 -4.81 -26.24
CA ALA A 24 -20.19 -4.78 -25.08
C ALA A 24 -19.53 -5.15 -23.74
N THR A 25 -18.57 -6.08 -23.75
CA THR A 25 -17.82 -6.48 -22.55
C THR A 25 -16.97 -5.33 -21.99
N LEU A 26 -16.32 -4.53 -22.85
CA LEU A 26 -15.55 -3.35 -22.45
C LEU A 26 -16.45 -2.32 -21.78
N PHE A 27 -17.62 -2.04 -22.37
CA PHE A 27 -18.54 -1.04 -21.84
C PHE A 27 -19.19 -1.49 -20.52
N ARG A 28 -19.37 -2.80 -20.31
CA ARG A 28 -19.77 -3.32 -18.99
C ARG A 28 -18.67 -3.13 -17.94
N ALA A 29 -17.40 -3.32 -18.31
CA ALA A 29 -16.28 -3.00 -17.43
C ALA A 29 -16.20 -1.50 -17.12
N LEU A 30 -16.48 -0.62 -18.10
CA LEU A 30 -16.57 0.83 -17.88
C LEU A 30 -17.72 1.22 -16.94
N GLU A 31 -18.89 0.57 -17.05
CA GLU A 31 -20.00 0.79 -16.13
C GLU A 31 -19.61 0.43 -14.69
N MET A 32 -18.92 -0.70 -14.50
CA MET A 32 -18.37 -1.09 -13.22
C MET A 32 -17.34 -0.07 -12.72
N GLN A 33 -16.40 0.37 -13.56
CA GLN A 33 -15.44 1.42 -13.21
C GLN A 33 -16.15 2.67 -12.68
N LYS A 34 -17.14 3.19 -13.41
CA LYS A 34 -17.90 4.40 -13.00
C LYS A 34 -18.64 4.21 -11.68
N LYS A 35 -19.15 3.01 -11.40
CA LYS A 35 -19.77 2.68 -10.11
C LYS A 35 -18.74 2.67 -8.98
N LEU A 36 -17.57 2.06 -9.22
CA LEU A 36 -16.49 1.99 -8.24
C LEU A 36 -15.89 3.36 -7.93
N GLU A 37 -15.80 4.25 -8.93
CA GLU A 37 -15.38 5.65 -8.76
C GLU A 37 -16.27 6.45 -7.79
N GLN A 38 -17.51 6.02 -7.55
CA GLN A 38 -18.43 6.67 -6.59
C GLN A 38 -18.24 6.18 -5.14
N THR A 39 -17.52 5.08 -4.96
CA THR A 39 -17.25 4.50 -3.63
C THR A 39 -16.09 5.23 -2.94
N ASP A 40 -15.95 5.03 -1.63
CA ASP A 40 -14.91 5.70 -0.83
C ASP A 40 -13.48 5.39 -1.30
N GLU A 41 -13.27 4.21 -1.90
CA GLU A 41 -11.96 3.78 -2.39
C GLU A 41 -11.71 4.13 -3.86
N GLY A 42 -12.73 4.46 -4.64
CA GLY A 42 -12.61 4.64 -6.09
C GLY A 42 -12.30 3.34 -6.86
N SER A 43 -12.11 3.45 -8.18
CA SER A 43 -11.85 2.27 -9.02
C SER A 43 -10.39 1.78 -8.93
N PRO A 44 -10.16 0.45 -8.85
CA PRO A 44 -8.82 -0.14 -8.94
C PRO A 44 -8.34 -0.30 -10.40
N PHE A 45 -9.16 0.01 -11.39
CA PHE A 45 -8.80 -0.02 -12.81
C PHE A 45 -9.40 1.15 -13.59
N GLN A 46 -8.85 1.39 -14.78
CA GLN A 46 -9.31 2.44 -15.69
C GLN A 46 -9.31 1.91 -17.13
N ILE A 47 -10.41 2.09 -17.86
CA ILE A 47 -10.45 1.91 -19.30
C ILE A 47 -9.71 3.08 -19.95
N VAL A 48 -8.58 2.80 -20.61
CA VAL A 48 -7.71 3.83 -21.22
C VAL A 48 -7.91 3.97 -22.73
N GLY A 49 -8.57 3.01 -23.36
CA GLY A 49 -8.92 3.12 -24.77
C GLY A 49 -9.60 1.89 -25.36
N LEU A 50 -9.86 1.99 -26.66
CA LEU A 50 -10.37 0.93 -27.52
C LEU A 50 -9.48 0.83 -28.77
N PHE A 51 -9.01 -0.38 -29.06
CA PHE A 51 -8.51 -0.77 -30.37
C PHE A 51 -9.59 -1.54 -31.14
N SER A 52 -9.76 -1.23 -32.43
CA SER A 52 -10.66 -1.98 -33.31
C SER A 52 -10.03 -2.32 -34.65
N ASP A 53 -10.22 -3.56 -35.08
CA ASP A 53 -9.88 -4.03 -36.42
C ASP A 53 -10.89 -3.62 -37.51
N ASN A 54 -11.97 -2.94 -37.11
CA ASN A 54 -13.03 -2.45 -37.98
C ASN A 54 -13.37 -1.00 -37.59
N PRO A 55 -12.89 0.00 -38.35
CA PRO A 55 -13.13 1.41 -38.06
C PRO A 55 -14.61 1.81 -37.98
N ASP A 56 -15.49 1.07 -38.65
CA ASP A 56 -16.93 1.34 -38.71
C ASP A 56 -17.75 0.55 -37.68
N SER A 57 -17.08 -0.13 -36.74
CA SER A 57 -17.76 -0.95 -35.74
C SER A 57 -18.60 -0.11 -34.76
N LYS A 58 -19.65 -0.72 -34.21
CA LYS A 58 -20.50 -0.10 -33.17
C LYS A 58 -19.67 0.27 -31.94
N ALA A 59 -18.63 -0.49 -31.62
CA ALA A 59 -17.72 -0.20 -30.52
C ALA A 59 -17.02 1.15 -30.72
N VAL A 60 -16.54 1.44 -31.93
CA VAL A 60 -15.86 2.71 -32.24
C VAL A 60 -16.79 3.90 -32.09
N GLN A 61 -18.03 3.79 -32.56
CA GLN A 61 -19.03 4.86 -32.42
C GLN A 61 -19.32 5.15 -30.94
N LEU A 62 -19.63 4.12 -30.16
CA LEU A 62 -19.94 4.26 -28.73
C LEU A 62 -18.73 4.74 -27.91
N ALA A 63 -17.52 4.31 -28.25
CA ALA A 63 -16.31 4.77 -27.58
C ALA A 63 -16.08 6.28 -27.78
N LYS A 64 -16.33 6.79 -29.00
CA LYS A 64 -16.28 8.23 -29.30
C LYS A 64 -17.34 9.01 -28.50
N GLU A 65 -18.57 8.51 -28.43
CA GLU A 65 -19.65 9.13 -27.63
C GLU A 65 -19.29 9.21 -26.14
N LEU A 66 -18.57 8.21 -25.63
CA LEU A 66 -18.14 8.13 -24.23
C LEU A 66 -16.78 8.79 -23.95
N ASN A 67 -16.19 9.48 -24.94
CA ASN A 67 -14.87 10.12 -24.87
C ASN A 67 -13.73 9.15 -24.50
N ILE A 68 -13.82 7.90 -24.94
CA ILE A 68 -12.76 6.90 -24.79
C ILE A 68 -11.82 7.04 -26.00
N PRO A 69 -10.49 7.13 -25.80
CA PRO A 69 -9.53 7.14 -26.90
C PRO A 69 -9.70 5.91 -27.81
N VAL A 70 -9.78 6.13 -29.12
CA VAL A 70 -9.96 5.07 -30.11
C VAL A 70 -8.75 4.99 -31.05
N LYS A 71 -8.24 3.78 -31.25
CA LYS A 71 -7.23 3.44 -32.27
C LYS A 71 -7.83 2.39 -33.20
N THR A 72 -7.64 2.52 -34.50
CA THR A 72 -8.22 1.60 -35.48
C THR A 72 -7.20 1.21 -36.53
N LEU A 73 -7.25 -0.05 -36.95
CA LEU A 73 -6.49 -0.55 -38.09
C LEU A 73 -7.38 -1.56 -38.82
N ASP A 74 -7.84 -1.24 -40.03
CA ASP A 74 -8.73 -2.14 -40.76
C ASP A 74 -7.97 -3.41 -41.19
N ILE A 75 -8.33 -4.55 -40.59
CA ILE A 75 -7.65 -5.82 -40.85
C ILE A 75 -7.85 -6.30 -42.29
N ARG A 76 -9.02 -6.08 -42.90
CA ARG A 76 -9.27 -6.54 -44.27
C ARG A 76 -8.48 -5.69 -45.26
N GLN A 77 -8.43 -4.38 -45.03
CA GLN A 77 -7.61 -3.48 -45.81
C GLN A 77 -6.12 -3.80 -45.65
N PHE A 78 -5.66 -4.04 -44.43
CA PHE A 78 -4.25 -4.37 -44.16
C PHE A 78 -3.79 -5.62 -44.92
N TYR A 79 -4.58 -6.70 -44.89
CA TYR A 79 -4.26 -7.91 -45.64
C TYR A 79 -4.29 -7.71 -47.15
N LYS A 80 -5.21 -6.87 -47.65
CA LYS A 80 -5.28 -6.49 -49.06
C LYS A 80 -4.02 -5.72 -49.49
N GLU A 81 -3.54 -4.79 -48.67
CA GLU A 81 -2.32 -4.01 -48.92
C GLU A 81 -1.04 -4.89 -48.94
N HIS A 82 -1.05 -5.99 -48.19
CA HIS A 82 0.06 -6.95 -48.14
C HIS A 82 -0.10 -8.12 -49.13
N ASN A 83 -1.11 -8.10 -50.01
CA ASN A 83 -1.41 -9.15 -50.98
C ASN A 83 -1.49 -10.56 -50.36
N ALA A 84 -2.06 -10.68 -49.16
CA ALA A 84 -2.13 -11.94 -48.41
C ALA A 84 -3.57 -12.34 -48.06
N PRO A 85 -3.87 -13.65 -48.00
CA PRO A 85 -5.18 -14.13 -47.55
C PRO A 85 -5.38 -13.89 -46.05
N ILE A 86 -6.62 -13.69 -45.58
CA ILE A 86 -6.97 -13.36 -44.17
C ILE A 86 -6.65 -14.46 -43.13
N LYS A 87 -5.95 -15.51 -43.54
CA LYS A 87 -5.43 -16.60 -42.70
C LYS A 87 -3.90 -16.61 -42.61
N ASP A 88 -3.23 -15.74 -43.35
CA ASP A 88 -1.77 -15.63 -43.32
C ASP A 88 -1.32 -15.17 -41.93
N ARG A 89 -0.53 -16.02 -41.28
CA ARG A 89 -0.03 -15.81 -39.91
C ARG A 89 1.13 -14.82 -39.85
N GLU A 90 1.96 -14.71 -40.89
CA GLU A 90 3.07 -13.77 -40.91
C GLU A 90 2.54 -12.35 -41.13
N VAL A 91 1.60 -12.16 -42.05
CA VAL A 91 0.88 -10.88 -42.16
C VAL A 91 0.10 -10.55 -40.90
N ARG A 92 -0.40 -11.57 -40.17
CA ARG A 92 -1.04 -11.30 -38.88
C ARG A 92 -0.08 -10.73 -37.85
N LYS A 93 1.15 -11.24 -37.78
CA LYS A 93 2.18 -10.71 -36.87
C LYS A 93 2.49 -9.27 -37.20
N LEU A 94 2.63 -8.93 -38.48
CA LEU A 94 2.83 -7.54 -38.93
C LEU A 94 1.65 -6.64 -38.52
N PHE A 95 0.41 -7.11 -38.66
CA PHE A 95 -0.78 -6.39 -38.20
C PHE A 95 -0.74 -6.13 -36.68
N ASP A 96 -0.42 -7.16 -35.90
CA ASP A 96 -0.37 -7.09 -34.44
C ASP A 96 0.78 -6.19 -33.95
N GLN A 97 1.95 -6.21 -34.61
CA GLN A 97 3.04 -5.27 -34.39
C GLN A 97 2.58 -3.83 -34.65
N LYS A 98 1.88 -3.60 -35.76
CA LYS A 98 1.36 -2.26 -36.08
C LYS A 98 0.29 -1.80 -35.11
N ALA A 99 -0.57 -2.71 -34.67
CA ALA A 99 -1.57 -2.44 -33.64
C ALA A 99 -0.88 -1.97 -32.35
N LEU A 100 0.15 -2.69 -31.89
CA LEU A 100 0.93 -2.35 -30.69
C LEU A 100 1.48 -0.92 -30.77
N GLU A 101 2.10 -0.53 -31.88
CA GLU A 101 2.59 0.85 -32.08
C GLU A 101 1.48 1.91 -31.98
N LEU A 102 0.27 1.61 -32.47
CA LEU A 102 -0.82 2.58 -32.55
C LEU A 102 -1.39 2.97 -31.19
N TRP A 103 -1.46 2.02 -30.25
CA TRP A 103 -2.06 2.24 -28.93
C TRP A 103 -1.04 2.28 -27.80
N GLU A 104 0.25 2.14 -28.07
CA GLU A 104 1.31 2.17 -27.07
C GLU A 104 1.27 3.44 -26.19
N ASP A 105 0.91 4.59 -26.77
CA ASP A 105 0.75 5.87 -26.07
C ASP A 105 -0.31 5.82 -24.96
N LEU A 106 -1.28 4.91 -25.07
CA LEU A 106 -2.31 4.66 -24.07
C LEU A 106 -1.79 3.85 -22.86
N LYS A 107 -0.56 3.31 -22.95
CA LYS A 107 0.19 2.59 -21.91
C LYS A 107 -0.67 1.60 -21.12
N PRO A 108 -1.35 0.64 -21.77
CA PRO A 108 -2.17 -0.33 -21.05
C PRO A 108 -1.30 -1.32 -20.25
N HIS A 109 -1.89 -1.86 -19.18
CA HIS A 109 -1.36 -2.97 -18.39
C HIS A 109 -2.05 -4.30 -18.75
N LEU A 110 -3.27 -4.24 -19.31
CA LEU A 110 -4.08 -5.39 -19.65
C LEU A 110 -4.83 -5.14 -20.96
N ILE A 111 -4.95 -6.16 -21.80
CA ILE A 111 -5.87 -6.16 -22.95
C ILE A 111 -7.09 -7.01 -22.64
N LEU A 112 -8.28 -6.46 -22.85
CA LEU A 112 -9.56 -7.18 -22.75
C LEU A 112 -10.13 -7.41 -24.15
N LEU A 113 -10.23 -8.67 -24.59
CA LEU A 113 -10.87 -9.02 -25.85
C LEU A 113 -12.40 -8.92 -25.69
N ALA A 114 -12.95 -7.78 -26.07
CA ALA A 114 -14.37 -7.44 -25.93
C ALA A 114 -15.16 -7.80 -27.20
N GLY A 115 -15.19 -9.10 -27.53
CA GLY A 115 -15.78 -9.58 -28.78
C GLY A 115 -14.89 -9.31 -29.99
N TYR A 116 -13.58 -9.39 -29.79
CA TYR A 116 -12.58 -9.42 -30.86
C TYR A 116 -12.58 -10.83 -31.48
N VAL A 117 -12.78 -10.92 -32.80
CA VAL A 117 -13.04 -12.23 -33.45
C VAL A 117 -11.78 -12.92 -33.97
N TRP A 118 -10.60 -12.30 -33.78
CA TRP A 118 -9.34 -12.80 -34.32
C TRP A 118 -8.38 -13.24 -33.22
N ALA A 119 -7.74 -14.40 -33.40
CA ALA A 119 -6.70 -14.86 -32.48
C ALA A 119 -5.49 -13.92 -32.51
N THR A 120 -5.09 -13.37 -31.36
CA THR A 120 -3.85 -12.58 -31.24
C THR A 120 -2.61 -13.45 -31.41
N THR A 121 -1.54 -12.88 -31.93
CA THR A 121 -0.23 -13.54 -32.07
C THR A 121 0.64 -13.30 -30.85
N GLU A 122 1.79 -13.97 -30.81
CA GLU A 122 2.85 -13.77 -29.82
C GLU A 122 3.26 -12.30 -29.67
N GLU A 123 3.10 -11.49 -30.73
CA GLU A 123 3.41 -10.05 -30.72
C GLU A 123 2.62 -9.28 -29.66
N ILE A 124 1.36 -9.65 -29.44
CA ILE A 124 0.50 -9.07 -28.40
C ILE A 124 0.63 -9.85 -27.10
N LEU A 125 0.62 -11.20 -27.19
CA LEU A 125 0.57 -12.09 -26.02
C LEU A 125 1.83 -11.99 -25.14
N ASP A 126 3.00 -11.76 -25.72
CA ASP A 126 4.26 -11.60 -24.98
C ASP A 126 4.45 -10.15 -24.47
N ALA A 127 3.71 -9.20 -25.04
CA ALA A 127 3.80 -7.79 -24.66
C ALA A 127 3.01 -7.48 -23.38
N LEU A 128 1.77 -7.99 -23.28
CA LEU A 128 0.87 -7.75 -22.15
C LEU A 128 -0.04 -8.95 -21.88
N PRO A 129 -0.51 -9.15 -20.63
CA PRO A 129 -1.55 -10.15 -20.36
C PRO A 129 -2.84 -9.80 -21.11
N VAL A 130 -3.39 -10.79 -21.80
CA VAL A 130 -4.62 -10.67 -22.60
C VAL A 130 -5.72 -11.53 -21.97
N VAL A 131 -6.83 -10.91 -21.62
CA VAL A 131 -8.02 -11.61 -21.11
C VAL A 131 -9.02 -11.77 -22.23
N ASN A 132 -9.39 -13.02 -22.51
CA ASN A 132 -10.48 -13.36 -23.40
C ASN A 132 -11.71 -13.79 -22.60
N VAL A 133 -12.90 -13.52 -23.16
CA VAL A 133 -14.17 -14.02 -22.62
C VAL A 133 -14.84 -14.91 -23.66
N HIS A 134 -15.05 -16.16 -23.29
CA HIS A 134 -15.62 -17.19 -24.12
C HIS A 134 -17.08 -17.47 -23.71
N PRO A 135 -18.02 -17.60 -24.67
CA PRO A 135 -19.43 -17.86 -24.37
C PRO A 135 -19.71 -19.35 -24.12
N ALA A 136 -18.79 -20.08 -23.48
CA ALA A 136 -18.99 -21.49 -23.10
C ALA A 136 -18.20 -21.80 -21.81
N ASP A 137 -18.53 -22.92 -21.16
CA ASP A 137 -17.78 -23.43 -20.01
C ASP A 137 -16.48 -24.10 -20.48
N LEU A 138 -15.35 -23.40 -20.34
CA LEU A 138 -14.04 -23.91 -20.74
C LEU A 138 -13.48 -24.96 -19.76
N SER A 139 -14.11 -25.18 -18.60
CA SER A 139 -13.70 -26.21 -17.65
C SER A 139 -14.15 -27.61 -18.07
N VAL A 140 -15.13 -27.71 -18.97
CA VAL A 140 -15.62 -28.99 -19.48
C VAL A 140 -14.61 -29.59 -20.45
N GLN A 141 -14.13 -30.79 -20.14
CA GLN A 141 -13.15 -31.50 -20.96
C GLN A 141 -13.74 -32.80 -21.54
N LYS A 142 -13.36 -33.11 -22.78
CA LYS A 142 -13.57 -34.39 -23.47
C LYS A 142 -12.23 -34.86 -24.02
N ASP A 143 -11.83 -36.08 -23.70
CA ASP A 143 -10.55 -36.68 -24.11
C ASP A 143 -9.31 -35.80 -23.80
N GLY A 144 -9.34 -35.11 -22.65
CA GLY A 144 -8.25 -34.23 -22.21
C GLY A 144 -8.16 -32.88 -22.92
N LYS A 145 -9.14 -32.54 -23.77
CA LYS A 145 -9.26 -31.22 -24.44
C LYS A 145 -10.52 -30.49 -24.01
N ARG A 146 -10.51 -29.16 -24.07
CA ARG A 146 -11.69 -28.34 -23.79
C ARG A 146 -12.79 -28.64 -24.80
N ALA A 147 -13.93 -29.09 -24.32
CA ALA A 147 -15.00 -29.63 -25.16
C ALA A 147 -15.68 -28.57 -26.03
N TYR A 148 -15.69 -27.32 -25.57
CA TYR A 148 -16.45 -26.22 -26.16
C TYR A 148 -15.58 -25.02 -26.52
N ALA A 149 -14.30 -25.26 -26.85
CA ALA A 149 -13.39 -24.23 -27.35
C ALA A 149 -13.71 -23.87 -28.81
N GLY A 150 -13.37 -22.65 -29.21
CA GLY A 150 -13.53 -22.16 -30.59
C GLY A 150 -14.84 -21.41 -30.85
N ALA A 151 -15.02 -21.01 -32.12
CA ALA A 151 -16.01 -20.00 -32.49
C ALA A 151 -17.48 -20.38 -32.25
N ASP A 152 -17.81 -21.66 -32.07
CA ASP A 152 -19.18 -22.15 -31.86
C ASP A 152 -19.42 -22.89 -30.54
N GLY A 153 -18.74 -22.50 -29.45
CA GLY A 153 -18.85 -23.19 -28.17
C GLY A 153 -20.29 -23.36 -27.63
N VAL A 154 -21.19 -22.38 -27.83
CA VAL A 154 -22.62 -22.52 -27.46
C VAL A 154 -23.31 -23.59 -28.31
N GLY A 155 -23.09 -23.58 -29.63
CA GLY A 155 -23.68 -24.57 -30.53
C GLY A 155 -23.18 -25.98 -30.24
N ASP A 156 -21.89 -26.13 -29.94
CA ASP A 156 -21.28 -27.41 -29.54
C ASP A 156 -21.85 -27.91 -28.20
N ALA A 157 -22.04 -27.03 -27.22
CA ALA A 157 -22.65 -27.38 -25.93
C ALA A 157 -24.12 -27.82 -26.08
N LEU A 158 -24.90 -27.10 -26.90
CA LEU A 158 -26.28 -27.48 -27.19
C LEU A 158 -26.37 -28.82 -27.93
N ARG A 159 -25.50 -29.06 -28.92
CA ARG A 159 -25.42 -30.35 -29.64
C ARG A 159 -24.99 -31.50 -28.71
N ALA A 160 -24.19 -31.20 -27.69
CA ALA A 160 -23.80 -32.17 -26.67
C ALA A 160 -24.89 -32.45 -25.62
N GLY A 161 -26.03 -31.74 -25.66
CA GLY A 161 -27.15 -31.95 -24.73
C GLY A 161 -26.91 -31.35 -23.35
N GLU A 162 -26.05 -30.33 -23.23
CA GLU A 162 -25.84 -29.62 -21.97
C GLU A 162 -27.15 -29.00 -21.47
N LYS A 163 -27.45 -29.18 -20.17
CA LYS A 163 -28.66 -28.60 -19.55
C LYS A 163 -28.45 -27.17 -19.08
N GLN A 164 -27.20 -26.77 -18.91
CA GLN A 164 -26.82 -25.45 -18.45
C GLN A 164 -25.62 -24.97 -19.26
N LEU A 165 -25.69 -23.72 -19.70
CA LEU A 165 -24.60 -23.03 -20.36
C LEU A 165 -23.94 -22.07 -19.38
N ARG A 166 -22.66 -21.78 -19.59
CA ARG A 166 -21.90 -20.78 -18.83
C ARG A 166 -21.00 -19.99 -19.77
N SER A 167 -20.48 -18.89 -19.28
CA SER A 167 -19.36 -18.16 -19.89
C SER A 167 -18.12 -18.30 -19.03
N SER A 168 -16.95 -18.31 -19.65
CA SER A 168 -15.66 -18.35 -18.98
C SER A 168 -14.77 -17.20 -19.45
N SER A 169 -14.00 -16.59 -18.55
CA SER A 169 -12.82 -15.81 -18.94
C SER A 169 -11.55 -16.60 -18.73
N HIS A 170 -10.56 -16.40 -19.58
CA HIS A 170 -9.25 -17.02 -19.45
C HIS A 170 -8.15 -16.06 -19.92
N LEU A 171 -6.90 -16.33 -19.53
CA LEU A 171 -5.75 -15.70 -20.15
C LEU A 171 -5.55 -16.29 -21.54
N ALA A 172 -5.47 -15.46 -22.57
CA ALA A 172 -5.23 -15.91 -23.93
C ALA A 172 -3.77 -16.41 -24.07
N THR A 173 -3.59 -17.46 -24.85
CA THR A 173 -2.28 -18.02 -25.21
C THR A 173 -2.25 -18.26 -26.72
N SER A 174 -1.13 -18.75 -27.24
CA SER A 174 -1.02 -19.15 -28.65
C SER A 174 -1.94 -20.35 -28.99
N GLU A 175 -2.36 -21.12 -27.98
CA GLU A 175 -3.37 -22.15 -28.10
C GLU A 175 -4.77 -21.54 -28.01
N LEU A 176 -5.61 -21.84 -29.02
CA LEU A 176 -6.98 -21.32 -29.11
C LEU A 176 -7.80 -21.75 -27.88
N ASP A 177 -8.22 -20.77 -27.09
CA ASP A 177 -8.97 -20.95 -25.84
C ASP A 177 -8.32 -21.96 -24.88
N GLY A 178 -7.00 -22.17 -24.93
CA GLY A 178 -6.27 -23.17 -24.13
C GLY A 178 -5.71 -22.63 -22.81
N GLY A 179 -5.57 -21.30 -22.69
CA GLY A 179 -4.90 -20.69 -21.54
C GLY A 179 -5.67 -20.74 -20.22
N PRO A 180 -5.03 -20.40 -19.09
CA PRO A 180 -5.58 -20.59 -17.74
C PRO A 180 -6.94 -19.91 -17.52
N ILE A 181 -7.91 -20.65 -16.96
CA ILE A 181 -9.27 -20.17 -16.70
C ILE A 181 -9.26 -19.31 -15.43
N LEU A 182 -9.94 -18.16 -15.46
CA LEU A 182 -9.99 -17.22 -14.36
C LEU A 182 -11.36 -17.20 -13.67
N VAL A 183 -12.44 -16.98 -14.42
CA VAL A 183 -13.80 -16.83 -13.88
C VAL A 183 -14.78 -17.63 -14.73
N ILE A 184 -15.73 -18.30 -14.09
CA ILE A 184 -16.86 -19.00 -14.71
C ILE A 184 -18.17 -18.40 -14.19
N SER A 185 -19.07 -18.04 -15.09
CA SER A 185 -20.36 -17.44 -14.76
C SER A 185 -21.29 -18.40 -14.02
N PRO A 186 -22.35 -17.86 -13.37
CA PRO A 186 -23.56 -18.60 -13.05
C PRO A 186 -24.11 -19.38 -14.25
N PRO A 187 -24.86 -20.47 -14.02
CA PRO A 187 -25.49 -21.23 -15.07
C PRO A 187 -26.62 -20.44 -15.73
N VAL A 188 -26.76 -20.62 -17.04
CA VAL A 188 -27.93 -20.22 -17.83
C VAL A 188 -28.63 -21.51 -18.23
N ASP A 189 -29.86 -21.70 -17.78
CA ASP A 189 -30.60 -22.92 -18.10
C ASP A 189 -30.91 -23.01 -19.59
N VAL A 190 -30.74 -24.21 -20.14
CA VAL A 190 -31.12 -24.54 -21.52
C VAL A 190 -32.58 -24.92 -21.52
N ILE A 191 -33.40 -24.13 -22.22
CA ILE A 191 -34.83 -24.40 -22.36
C ILE A 191 -35.08 -25.26 -23.60
N PRO A 192 -36.09 -26.15 -23.62
CA PRO A 192 -36.42 -26.93 -24.81
C PRO A 192 -36.73 -26.04 -26.02
N ALA A 193 -36.30 -26.47 -27.21
CA ALA A 193 -36.66 -25.79 -28.45
C ALA A 193 -38.17 -25.85 -28.69
N ALA A 194 -38.78 -24.74 -29.14
CA ALA A 194 -40.17 -24.76 -29.61
C ALA A 194 -40.29 -25.62 -30.87
N GLU A 195 -41.46 -26.25 -31.09
CA GLU A 195 -41.67 -27.27 -32.14
C GLU A 195 -41.31 -26.83 -33.58
N GLU A 196 -41.29 -25.51 -33.84
CA GLU A 196 -40.96 -24.94 -35.16
C GLU A 196 -39.65 -24.13 -35.20
N MET A 197 -38.86 -24.12 -34.13
CA MET A 197 -37.65 -23.30 -34.04
C MET A 197 -36.47 -23.97 -34.75
N SER A 198 -35.82 -23.26 -35.69
CA SER A 198 -34.58 -23.73 -36.31
C SER A 198 -33.45 -23.84 -35.28
N PHE A 199 -32.50 -24.77 -35.48
CA PHE A 199 -31.35 -24.89 -34.58
C PHE A 199 -30.53 -23.58 -34.52
N GLU A 200 -30.44 -22.84 -35.62
CA GLU A 200 -29.70 -21.57 -35.64
C GLU A 200 -30.40 -20.49 -34.81
N ASP A 201 -31.72 -20.42 -34.85
CA ASP A 201 -32.48 -19.48 -34.01
C ASP A 201 -32.41 -19.91 -32.53
N TYR A 202 -32.52 -21.21 -32.27
CA TYR A 202 -32.37 -21.81 -30.94
C TYR A 202 -31.00 -21.50 -30.32
N ARG A 203 -29.95 -21.66 -31.13
CA ARG A 203 -28.57 -21.31 -30.79
C ARG A 203 -28.42 -19.81 -30.54
N LYS A 204 -28.92 -18.94 -31.43
CA LYS A 204 -28.85 -17.48 -31.27
C LYS A 204 -29.56 -17.00 -30.00
N TYR A 205 -30.69 -17.60 -29.66
CA TYR A 205 -31.41 -17.32 -28.42
C TYR A 205 -30.54 -17.59 -27.20
N HIS A 206 -29.98 -18.79 -27.08
CA HIS A 206 -29.12 -19.17 -25.95
C HIS A 206 -27.80 -18.38 -25.94
N LEU A 207 -27.20 -18.14 -27.11
CA LEU A 207 -26.00 -17.32 -27.24
C LEU A 207 -26.24 -15.90 -26.74
N LYS A 208 -27.42 -15.32 -26.97
CA LYS A 208 -27.77 -14.00 -26.41
C LYS A 208 -27.77 -14.02 -24.88
N LEU A 209 -28.37 -15.02 -24.26
CA LEU A 209 -28.42 -15.19 -22.80
C LEU A 209 -27.02 -15.38 -22.20
N VAL A 210 -26.21 -16.26 -22.79
CA VAL A 210 -24.83 -16.49 -22.34
C VAL A 210 -23.97 -15.23 -22.54
N ASN A 211 -24.18 -14.47 -23.62
CA ASN A 211 -23.46 -13.22 -23.83
C ASN A 211 -23.79 -12.14 -22.80
N GLU A 212 -24.95 -12.17 -22.15
CA GLU A 212 -25.21 -11.29 -20.99
C GLU A 212 -24.31 -11.67 -19.81
N GLN A 213 -24.10 -12.97 -19.58
CA GLN A 213 -23.12 -13.47 -18.61
C GLN A 213 -21.69 -13.09 -19.00
N SER A 214 -21.30 -13.25 -20.27
CA SER A 214 -19.96 -12.90 -20.78
C SER A 214 -19.57 -11.46 -20.45
N ARG A 215 -20.51 -10.51 -20.58
CA ARG A 215 -20.25 -9.09 -20.24
C ARG A 215 -19.89 -8.92 -18.77
N ILE A 216 -20.60 -9.61 -17.87
CA ILE A 216 -20.37 -9.55 -16.42
C ILE A 216 -19.07 -10.27 -16.06
N VAL A 217 -18.82 -11.46 -16.64
CA VAL A 217 -17.58 -12.21 -16.47
C VAL A 217 -16.36 -11.36 -16.82
N GLY A 218 -16.36 -10.70 -17.99
CA GLY A 218 -15.24 -9.84 -18.38
C GLY A 218 -15.00 -8.69 -17.41
N ALA A 219 -16.05 -7.98 -17.01
CA ALA A 219 -15.95 -6.88 -16.04
C ALA A 219 -15.45 -7.38 -14.66
N ARG A 220 -15.99 -8.52 -14.20
CA ARG A 220 -15.58 -9.13 -12.94
C ARG A 220 -14.12 -9.56 -12.97
N THR A 221 -13.67 -10.21 -14.04
CA THR A 221 -12.28 -10.64 -14.19
C THR A 221 -11.31 -9.46 -14.18
N VAL A 222 -11.64 -8.36 -14.86
CA VAL A 222 -10.86 -7.12 -14.80
C VAL A 222 -10.75 -6.61 -13.37
N TYR A 223 -11.85 -6.55 -12.62
CA TYR A 223 -11.84 -6.13 -11.22
C TYR A 223 -10.96 -7.04 -10.35
N GLU A 224 -11.10 -8.36 -10.45
CA GLU A 224 -10.35 -9.31 -9.62
C GLU A 224 -8.84 -9.30 -9.91
N ILE A 225 -8.45 -9.11 -11.18
CA ILE A 225 -7.05 -8.88 -11.57
C ILE A 225 -6.55 -7.55 -11.02
N ALA A 226 -7.33 -6.47 -11.15
CA ALA A 226 -6.95 -5.14 -10.67
C ALA A 226 -6.71 -5.11 -9.15
N MET A 227 -7.46 -5.92 -8.40
CA MET A 227 -7.27 -6.10 -6.95
C MET A 227 -6.07 -7.00 -6.60
N GLY A 228 -5.39 -7.59 -7.59
CA GLY A 228 -4.28 -8.51 -7.38
C GLY A 228 -4.70 -9.87 -6.82
N HIS A 229 -5.99 -10.22 -6.87
CA HIS A 229 -6.47 -11.48 -6.31
C HIS A 229 -6.03 -12.69 -7.14
N PHE A 230 -5.89 -12.54 -8.46
CA PHE A 230 -5.38 -13.60 -9.32
C PHE A 230 -3.86 -13.59 -9.39
N GLN A 231 -3.27 -14.76 -9.11
CA GLN A 231 -1.84 -15.02 -9.22
C GLN A 231 -1.59 -16.25 -10.08
N LEU A 232 -0.41 -16.30 -10.68
CA LEU A 232 0.09 -17.47 -11.40
C LEU A 232 1.29 -18.03 -10.62
N ASP A 233 1.40 -19.35 -10.55
CA ASP A 233 2.65 -19.97 -10.13
C ASP A 233 3.62 -20.16 -11.32
N SER A 234 4.81 -20.67 -11.04
CA SER A 234 5.84 -20.94 -12.05
C SER A 234 5.48 -22.01 -13.09
N GLN A 235 4.34 -22.70 -12.93
CA GLN A 235 3.76 -23.63 -13.89
C GLN A 235 2.56 -23.03 -14.64
N GLY A 236 2.22 -21.76 -14.39
CA GLY A 236 1.07 -21.07 -14.97
C GLY A 236 -0.27 -21.49 -14.35
N LYS A 237 -0.27 -22.17 -13.20
CA LYS A 237 -1.52 -22.51 -12.48
C LYS A 237 -2.06 -21.28 -11.78
N VAL A 238 -3.38 -21.13 -11.83
CA VAL A 238 -4.07 -19.96 -11.26
C VAL A 238 -4.32 -20.17 -9.77
N LEU A 239 -3.99 -19.14 -9.00
CA LEU A 239 -4.42 -18.98 -7.62
C LEU A 239 -5.34 -17.76 -7.53
N TYR A 240 -6.34 -17.84 -6.66
CA TYR A 240 -7.21 -16.74 -6.28
C TYR A 240 -7.09 -16.51 -4.77
N ARG A 241 -6.61 -15.33 -4.36
CA ARG A 241 -6.36 -14.98 -2.96
C ARG A 241 -5.47 -16.01 -2.24
N GLY A 242 -4.46 -16.53 -2.95
CA GLY A 242 -3.50 -17.51 -2.43
C GLY A 242 -3.95 -18.97 -2.50
N GLU A 243 -5.17 -19.25 -2.97
CA GLU A 243 -5.73 -20.60 -3.07
C GLU A 243 -5.78 -21.07 -4.53
N TYR A 244 -5.37 -22.31 -4.78
CA TYR A 244 -5.39 -22.86 -6.14
C TYR A 244 -6.81 -23.00 -6.70
N VAL A 245 -7.04 -22.43 -7.89
CA VAL A 245 -8.30 -22.51 -8.64
C VAL A 245 -8.04 -22.98 -10.07
N PRO A 246 -7.63 -24.25 -10.28
CA PRO A 246 -7.18 -24.74 -11.59
C PRO A 246 -8.27 -24.74 -12.67
N LEU A 247 -9.55 -24.69 -12.27
CA LEU A 247 -10.70 -24.58 -13.16
C LEU A 247 -11.33 -23.18 -13.15
N GLY A 248 -10.63 -22.19 -12.60
CA GLY A 248 -11.15 -20.83 -12.39
C GLY A 248 -12.11 -20.70 -11.21
N LEU A 249 -12.39 -19.45 -10.84
CA LEU A 249 -13.36 -19.07 -9.82
C LEU A 249 -14.78 -19.20 -10.39
N ARG A 250 -15.55 -20.15 -9.85
CA ARG A 250 -16.91 -20.45 -10.29
C ARG A 250 -17.93 -19.71 -9.44
N PHE A 251 -18.86 -19.02 -10.10
CA PHE A 251 -20.01 -18.38 -9.47
C PHE A 251 -21.27 -19.21 -9.72
N GLU A 252 -22.11 -19.35 -8.69
CA GLU A 252 -23.46 -19.91 -8.83
C GLU A 252 -24.52 -18.82 -8.87
N SER A 253 -24.23 -17.64 -8.33
CA SER A 253 -25.05 -16.43 -8.46
C SER A 253 -24.17 -15.17 -8.42
N TRP A 254 -24.52 -14.15 -9.21
CA TRP A 254 -23.89 -12.83 -9.11
C TRP A 254 -24.34 -12.05 -7.89
N ASP A 255 -25.43 -12.47 -7.24
CA ASP A 255 -25.85 -11.91 -5.97
C ASP A 255 -25.04 -12.43 -4.79
N GLU A 256 -24.13 -13.39 -4.99
CA GLU A 256 -23.19 -13.85 -3.97
C GLU A 256 -21.80 -13.28 -4.25
N ASN A 257 -21.00 -13.06 -3.20
CA ASN A 257 -19.58 -12.65 -3.33
C ASN A 257 -19.35 -11.34 -4.12
N LYS A 258 -20.25 -10.37 -4.00
CA LYS A 258 -20.15 -9.04 -4.64
C LYS A 258 -18.79 -8.38 -4.39
N PRO A 259 -18.29 -7.52 -5.29
CA PRO A 259 -17.08 -6.73 -5.03
C PRO A 259 -17.14 -6.05 -3.65
N LEU A 260 -16.00 -5.92 -2.95
CA LEU A 260 -15.97 -5.26 -1.64
C LEU A 260 -16.62 -3.86 -1.66
N PRO A 261 -16.41 -3.02 -2.71
CA PRO A 261 -17.04 -1.70 -2.75
C PRO A 261 -18.56 -1.73 -2.93
N GLU A 262 -19.14 -2.86 -3.35
CA GLU A 262 -20.60 -3.07 -3.39
C GLU A 262 -21.17 -3.58 -2.04
N ARG A 263 -20.30 -3.79 -1.04
CA ARG A 263 -20.68 -4.24 0.31
C ARG A 263 -20.47 -3.07 1.30
N PRO A 264 -21.53 -2.32 1.64
CA PRO A 264 -21.41 -1.08 2.39
C PRO A 264 -20.85 -1.32 3.79
N LEU A 265 -19.95 -0.42 4.22
CA LEU A 265 -19.40 -0.40 5.58
C LEU A 265 -20.24 0.43 6.56
N GLU A 266 -21.12 1.31 6.08
CA GLU A 266 -21.98 2.16 6.91
C GLU A 266 -22.77 1.38 7.98
N PRO A 267 -23.34 0.18 7.72
CA PRO A 267 -24.00 -0.63 8.74
C PRO A 267 -23.10 -1.03 9.92
N LEU A 268 -21.77 -1.00 9.78
CA LEU A 268 -20.83 -1.27 10.87
C LEU A 268 -20.74 -0.08 11.85
N TYR A 269 -20.54 1.12 11.32
CA TYR A 269 -20.18 2.29 12.13
C TYR A 269 -21.33 3.26 12.39
N SER A 270 -22.41 3.20 11.59
CA SER A 270 -23.63 3.98 11.77
C SER A 270 -24.90 3.11 11.60
N PRO A 271 -25.03 1.99 12.35
CA PRO A 271 -26.21 1.12 12.26
C PRO A 271 -27.48 1.80 12.76
N LYS A 272 -28.63 1.44 12.15
CA LYS A 272 -29.99 1.79 12.63
C LYS A 272 -30.59 0.68 13.49
N SER A 273 -30.08 -0.55 13.41
CA SER A 273 -30.53 -1.67 14.23
C SER A 273 -29.40 -2.64 14.59
N ILE A 274 -29.38 -3.07 15.85
CA ILE A 274 -28.33 -3.93 16.41
C ILE A 274 -28.95 -5.13 17.13
N ALA A 275 -28.44 -6.32 16.85
CA ALA A 275 -28.70 -7.53 17.65
C ALA A 275 -27.43 -7.94 18.43
N VAL A 276 -27.54 -8.09 19.75
CA VAL A 276 -26.45 -8.61 20.60
C VAL A 276 -26.69 -10.09 20.89
N ILE A 277 -25.93 -10.94 20.23
CA ILE A 277 -26.03 -12.41 20.32
C ILE A 277 -25.16 -12.90 21.48
N GLY A 278 -25.78 -13.62 22.41
CA GLY A 278 -25.13 -14.02 23.66
C GLY A 278 -25.40 -13.08 24.84
N ALA A 279 -26.27 -12.07 24.67
CA ALA A 279 -26.73 -11.22 25.76
C ALA A 279 -27.72 -11.98 26.65
N SER A 280 -27.42 -12.13 27.94
CA SER A 280 -28.28 -12.80 28.93
C SER A 280 -28.40 -11.94 30.19
N GLN A 281 -29.36 -12.25 31.08
CA GLN A 281 -29.46 -11.60 32.39
C GLN A 281 -28.25 -11.89 33.30
N LYS A 282 -27.50 -12.98 33.05
CA LYS A 282 -26.27 -13.27 33.79
C LYS A 282 -25.16 -12.28 33.40
N LEU A 283 -24.31 -11.94 34.38
CA LEU A 283 -23.11 -11.15 34.11
C LEU A 283 -22.23 -11.87 33.08
N GLY A 284 -21.79 -11.14 32.06
CA GLY A 284 -21.00 -11.65 30.96
C GLY A 284 -20.84 -10.61 29.85
N ILE A 285 -19.99 -10.92 28.86
CA ILE A 285 -19.62 -10.00 27.78
C ILE A 285 -20.85 -9.48 27.02
N GLY A 286 -21.78 -10.37 26.63
CA GLY A 286 -22.97 -9.96 25.89
C GLY A 286 -23.88 -9.00 26.66
N ARG A 287 -23.97 -9.14 27.99
CA ARG A 287 -24.71 -8.20 28.84
C ARG A 287 -23.99 -6.85 28.92
N ALA A 288 -22.67 -6.87 29.13
CA ALA A 288 -21.85 -5.66 29.22
C ALA A 288 -21.91 -4.82 27.94
N VAL A 289 -21.74 -5.45 26.77
CA VAL A 289 -21.85 -4.78 25.45
C VAL A 289 -23.23 -4.14 25.29
N LEU A 290 -24.29 -4.87 25.64
CA LEU A 290 -25.66 -4.36 25.52
C LEU A 290 -25.90 -3.16 26.45
N GLU A 291 -25.41 -3.22 27.69
CA GLU A 291 -25.47 -2.12 28.65
C GLU A 291 -24.65 -0.91 28.20
N ASN A 292 -23.47 -1.11 27.61
CA ASN A 292 -22.64 -0.05 27.04
C ASN A 292 -23.35 0.70 25.93
N ILE A 293 -23.89 -0.01 24.93
CA ILE A 293 -24.63 0.58 23.80
C ILE A 293 -25.82 1.40 24.32
N LYS A 294 -26.58 0.84 25.26
CA LYS A 294 -27.77 1.50 25.80
C LYS A 294 -27.42 2.72 26.64
N THR A 295 -26.45 2.60 27.55
CA THR A 295 -26.08 3.67 28.49
C THR A 295 -25.46 4.85 27.76
N TYR A 296 -24.72 4.60 26.67
CA TYR A 296 -24.17 5.68 25.85
C TYR A 296 -25.24 6.45 25.04
N GLY A 297 -26.42 5.84 24.86
CA GLY A 297 -27.59 6.50 24.27
C GLY A 297 -27.73 6.29 22.77
N PHE A 298 -27.38 5.10 22.28
CA PHE A 298 -27.58 4.65 20.91
C PHE A 298 -29.00 4.97 20.41
N LYS A 299 -29.09 5.50 19.19
CA LYS A 299 -30.34 6.04 18.63
C LYS A 299 -31.20 5.02 17.86
N GLY A 300 -30.61 3.89 17.49
CA GLY A 300 -31.28 2.84 16.73
C GLY A 300 -32.00 1.80 17.59
N ASP A 301 -32.55 0.78 16.93
CA ASP A 301 -33.19 -0.36 17.57
C ASP A 301 -32.14 -1.31 18.17
N LEU A 302 -32.35 -1.77 19.41
CA LEU A 302 -31.44 -2.69 20.10
C LEU A 302 -32.17 -3.95 20.57
N PHE A 303 -31.65 -5.12 20.20
CA PHE A 303 -32.23 -6.43 20.48
C PHE A 303 -31.24 -7.34 21.23
N ALA A 304 -31.76 -8.15 22.16
CA ALA A 304 -31.02 -9.20 22.83
C ALA A 304 -31.33 -10.56 22.17
N VAL A 305 -30.31 -11.36 21.88
CA VAL A 305 -30.50 -12.72 21.35
C VAL A 305 -29.91 -13.75 22.29
N ASN A 306 -30.77 -14.60 22.86
CA ASN A 306 -30.42 -15.66 23.79
C ASN A 306 -31.43 -16.82 23.76
N ARG A 307 -30.99 -18.01 24.14
CA ARG A 307 -31.79 -19.24 24.05
C ARG A 307 -33.10 -19.21 24.85
N SER A 308 -33.13 -18.48 25.97
CA SER A 308 -34.30 -18.38 26.84
C SER A 308 -35.31 -17.33 26.41
N LYS A 309 -35.01 -16.51 25.38
CA LYS A 309 -35.84 -15.38 24.93
C LYS A 309 -36.06 -14.33 26.03
N GLU A 310 -35.09 -14.17 26.91
CA GLU A 310 -35.13 -13.18 27.99
C GLU A 310 -34.88 -11.78 27.43
N ASP A 311 -35.67 -10.81 27.87
CA ASP A 311 -35.32 -9.39 27.76
C ASP A 311 -34.09 -9.11 28.64
N VAL A 312 -33.12 -8.34 28.15
CA VAL A 312 -31.85 -8.08 28.85
C VAL A 312 -31.60 -6.58 28.88
N SER A 313 -31.39 -6.04 30.08
CA SER A 313 -31.14 -4.60 30.35
C SER A 313 -32.11 -3.67 29.59
N GLY A 314 -33.36 -4.10 29.43
CA GLY A 314 -34.46 -3.40 28.76
C GLY A 314 -34.46 -3.45 27.23
N ALA A 315 -33.60 -4.26 26.60
CA ALA A 315 -33.70 -4.65 25.20
C ALA A 315 -34.53 -5.94 25.06
N LYS A 316 -35.33 -6.03 23.99
CA LYS A 316 -36.25 -7.16 23.78
C LYS A 316 -35.50 -8.44 23.38
N GLY A 317 -35.85 -9.55 24.01
CA GLY A 317 -35.27 -10.88 23.84
C GLY A 317 -35.85 -11.69 22.68
N TYR A 318 -34.98 -12.33 21.92
CA TYR A 318 -35.30 -13.26 20.83
C TYR A 318 -34.46 -14.54 20.93
N LYS A 319 -34.98 -15.69 20.46
CA LYS A 319 -34.20 -16.95 20.51
C LYS A 319 -33.12 -17.03 19.43
N SER A 320 -33.39 -16.43 18.29
CA SER A 320 -32.54 -16.38 17.12
C SER A 320 -32.70 -15.02 16.45
N VAL A 321 -31.67 -14.57 15.72
CA VAL A 321 -31.74 -13.37 14.89
C VAL A 321 -32.85 -13.43 13.83
N LYS A 322 -33.25 -14.64 13.41
CA LYS A 322 -34.33 -14.86 12.43
C LYS A 322 -35.71 -14.44 12.96
N GLU A 323 -35.92 -14.50 14.28
CA GLU A 323 -37.20 -14.14 14.91
C GLU A 323 -37.41 -12.62 15.02
N ILE A 324 -36.35 -11.83 14.81
CA ILE A 324 -36.44 -10.37 14.90
C ILE A 324 -37.25 -9.88 13.68
N PRO A 325 -38.36 -9.14 13.88
CA PRO A 325 -39.24 -8.75 12.76
C PRO A 325 -38.64 -7.63 11.90
N LYS A 326 -37.72 -6.84 12.45
CA LYS A 326 -37.04 -5.76 11.73
C LYS A 326 -35.84 -6.26 10.93
N GLU A 327 -35.39 -5.46 9.97
CA GLU A 327 -34.08 -5.63 9.34
C GLU A 327 -32.97 -5.32 10.34
N LEU A 328 -31.82 -5.97 10.15
CA LEU A 328 -30.66 -5.86 11.04
C LEU A 328 -29.46 -5.33 10.28
N ASP A 329 -28.96 -4.17 10.70
CA ASP A 329 -27.73 -3.60 10.15
C ASP A 329 -26.51 -4.30 10.73
N LEU A 330 -26.47 -4.48 12.07
CA LEU A 330 -25.32 -5.00 12.79
C LEU A 330 -25.68 -6.14 13.75
N ALA A 331 -24.85 -7.20 13.77
CA ALA A 331 -24.88 -8.24 14.79
C ALA A 331 -23.58 -8.27 15.62
N MET A 332 -23.71 -8.16 16.94
CA MET A 332 -22.61 -8.31 17.89
C MET A 332 -22.53 -9.76 18.38
N MET A 333 -21.44 -10.47 18.04
CA MET A 333 -21.24 -11.88 18.39
C MET A 333 -20.48 -12.02 19.71
N CYS A 334 -21.22 -12.18 20.81
CA CYS A 334 -20.69 -12.36 22.16
C CYS A 334 -20.86 -13.80 22.66
N ILE A 335 -20.63 -14.78 21.78
CA ILE A 335 -20.81 -16.22 22.03
C ILE A 335 -19.49 -16.98 21.83
N PRO A 336 -19.32 -18.19 22.39
CA PRO A 336 -18.12 -19.00 22.17
C PRO A 336 -17.86 -19.28 20.68
N SER A 337 -16.59 -19.37 20.27
CA SER A 337 -16.17 -19.59 18.87
C SER A 337 -16.81 -20.81 18.23
N SER A 338 -17.04 -21.89 18.99
CA SER A 338 -17.72 -23.09 18.52
C SER A 338 -19.17 -22.88 18.06
N LYS A 339 -19.76 -21.72 18.32
CA LYS A 339 -21.13 -21.34 17.92
C LYS A 339 -21.20 -20.16 16.96
N VAL A 340 -20.06 -19.54 16.64
CA VAL A 340 -20.03 -18.37 15.76
C VAL A 340 -20.45 -18.72 14.35
N LEU A 341 -19.99 -19.85 13.79
CA LEU A 341 -20.37 -20.26 12.42
C LEU A 341 -21.88 -20.44 12.28
N ASP A 342 -22.51 -21.15 13.24
CA ASP A 342 -23.96 -21.35 13.26
C ASP A 342 -24.70 -19.99 13.29
N ALA A 343 -24.29 -19.07 14.16
CA ALA A 343 -24.92 -17.76 14.30
C ALA A 343 -24.72 -16.87 13.06
N VAL A 344 -23.56 -16.95 12.41
CA VAL A 344 -23.27 -16.21 11.17
C VAL A 344 -24.11 -16.75 10.02
N GLN A 345 -24.34 -18.06 9.95
CA GLN A 345 -25.29 -18.66 9.00
C GLN A 345 -26.72 -18.14 9.23
N GLU A 346 -27.17 -18.01 10.49
CA GLU A 346 -28.47 -17.40 10.77
C GLU A 346 -28.54 -15.92 10.36
N CYS A 347 -27.43 -15.18 10.54
CA CYS A 347 -27.32 -13.78 10.12
C CYS A 347 -27.38 -13.65 8.58
N ALA A 348 -26.72 -14.56 7.87
CA ALA A 348 -26.77 -14.63 6.41
C ALA A 348 -28.20 -14.86 5.92
N GLU A 349 -28.92 -15.82 6.50
CA GLU A 349 -30.33 -16.10 6.16
C GLU A 349 -31.26 -14.93 6.49
N LYS A 350 -30.96 -14.17 7.55
CA LYS A 350 -31.71 -12.97 7.93
C LYS A 350 -31.37 -11.75 7.06
N GLY A 351 -30.25 -11.79 6.32
CA GLY A 351 -29.77 -10.69 5.50
C GLY A 351 -29.12 -9.54 6.28
N VAL A 352 -28.51 -9.86 7.43
CA VAL A 352 -27.71 -8.92 8.25
C VAL A 352 -26.60 -8.32 7.39
N LYS A 353 -26.25 -7.04 7.58
CA LYS A 353 -25.24 -6.38 6.72
C LYS A 353 -23.82 -6.47 7.27
N ALA A 354 -23.66 -6.27 8.57
CA ALA A 354 -22.36 -6.28 9.24
C ALA A 354 -22.37 -7.14 10.52
N ILE A 355 -21.22 -7.72 10.85
CA ILE A 355 -21.03 -8.54 12.04
C ILE A 355 -19.76 -8.09 12.76
N VAL A 356 -19.79 -8.05 14.08
CA VAL A 356 -18.62 -7.86 14.93
C VAL A 356 -18.38 -9.13 15.76
N GLY A 357 -17.23 -9.75 15.53
CA GLY A 357 -16.82 -11.01 16.16
C GLY A 357 -15.90 -10.80 17.37
N ILE A 358 -16.44 -10.90 18.58
CA ILE A 358 -15.63 -10.73 19.80
C ILE A 358 -14.79 -11.98 20.13
N ALA A 359 -15.32 -13.17 19.83
CA ALA A 359 -14.73 -14.43 20.28
C ALA A 359 -13.34 -14.71 19.68
N ALA A 360 -12.42 -15.15 20.52
CA ALA A 360 -11.18 -15.83 20.14
C ALA A 360 -11.42 -17.33 19.87
N GLY A 361 -10.42 -18.03 19.35
CA GLY A 361 -10.41 -19.42 18.92
C GLY A 361 -10.30 -19.61 17.40
N PHE A 362 -9.76 -18.63 16.67
CA PHE A 362 -9.64 -18.65 15.20
C PHE A 362 -8.17 -18.66 14.77
N LYS A 363 -7.77 -17.95 13.72
CA LYS A 363 -6.43 -18.04 13.13
C LYS A 363 -5.27 -17.94 14.14
N GLU A 364 -5.44 -17.19 15.22
CA GLU A 364 -4.45 -17.00 16.28
C GLU A 364 -4.13 -18.28 17.08
N VAL A 365 -5.00 -19.31 17.05
CA VAL A 365 -4.74 -20.60 17.71
C VAL A 365 -4.13 -21.67 16.78
N GLY A 366 -3.73 -21.29 15.56
CA GLY A 366 -3.06 -22.14 14.57
C GLY A 366 -3.99 -22.70 13.50
N GLU A 367 -3.55 -23.77 12.81
CA GLU A 367 -4.17 -24.25 11.56
C GLU A 367 -5.67 -24.59 11.67
N LYS A 368 -6.09 -25.25 12.76
CA LYS A 368 -7.51 -25.59 13.00
C LYS A 368 -8.38 -24.34 13.10
N GLY A 369 -7.85 -23.31 13.74
CA GLY A 369 -8.51 -22.03 13.88
C GLY A 369 -8.56 -21.27 12.55
N ALA A 370 -7.47 -21.30 11.77
CA ALA A 370 -7.42 -20.72 10.42
C ALA A 370 -8.44 -21.38 9.48
N LEU A 371 -8.62 -22.71 9.53
CA LEU A 371 -9.66 -23.40 8.75
C LEU A 371 -11.07 -22.99 9.18
N SER A 372 -11.29 -22.76 10.47
CA SER A 372 -12.58 -22.31 11.00
C SER A 372 -12.89 -20.87 10.57
N GLU A 373 -11.87 -20.00 10.56
CA GLU A 373 -11.96 -18.62 10.05
C GLU A 373 -12.22 -18.59 8.53
N LYS A 374 -11.60 -19.49 7.77
CA LYS A 374 -11.87 -19.65 6.33
C LYS A 374 -13.34 -19.99 6.06
N LYS A 375 -13.88 -20.99 6.76
CA LYS A 375 -15.31 -21.37 6.66
C LYS A 375 -16.25 -20.23 7.06
N LEU A 376 -15.90 -19.51 8.12
CA LEU A 376 -16.63 -18.31 8.55
C LEU A 376 -16.68 -17.28 7.40
N MET A 377 -15.53 -17.00 6.79
CA MET A 377 -15.43 -16.02 5.71
C MET A 377 -16.11 -16.46 4.42
N GLU A 378 -16.18 -17.77 4.12
CA GLU A 378 -16.98 -18.28 3.00
C GLU A 378 -18.46 -17.88 3.14
N ILE A 379 -19.04 -18.02 4.34
CA ILE A 379 -20.44 -17.64 4.62
C ILE A 379 -20.62 -16.12 4.50
N VAL A 380 -19.72 -15.34 5.13
CA VAL A 380 -19.75 -13.87 5.11
C VAL A 380 -19.67 -13.35 3.67
N ASN A 381 -18.72 -13.86 2.88
CA ASN A 381 -18.53 -13.42 1.50
C ASN A 381 -19.72 -13.80 0.61
N ARG A 382 -20.23 -15.03 0.74
CA ARG A 382 -21.38 -15.51 -0.02
C ARG A 382 -22.63 -14.66 0.24
N ALA A 383 -22.85 -14.27 1.49
CA ALA A 383 -23.99 -13.44 1.89
C ALA A 383 -23.76 -11.93 1.70
N ASN A 384 -22.61 -11.51 1.16
CA ASN A 384 -22.19 -10.10 1.03
C ASN A 384 -22.19 -9.30 2.34
N MET A 385 -21.99 -10.00 3.46
CA MET A 385 -21.84 -9.35 4.76
C MET A 385 -20.42 -8.80 4.91
N ARG A 386 -20.25 -7.89 5.87
CA ARG A 386 -18.92 -7.44 6.35
C ARG A 386 -18.66 -7.95 7.77
N PHE A 387 -17.40 -8.25 8.09
CA PHE A 387 -17.02 -8.84 9.38
C PHE A 387 -15.83 -8.11 10.02
N LEU A 388 -16.04 -7.53 11.22
CA LEU A 388 -14.99 -6.95 12.05
C LEU A 388 -14.52 -7.98 13.08
N GLY A 389 -13.21 -8.27 13.11
CA GLY A 389 -12.63 -9.35 13.92
C GLY A 389 -12.31 -10.60 13.08
N PRO A 390 -12.44 -11.82 13.63
CA PRO A 390 -12.82 -12.15 15.01
C PRO A 390 -11.73 -11.74 16.02
N ASN A 391 -11.86 -12.17 17.28
CA ASN A 391 -10.90 -11.87 18.34
C ASN A 391 -10.64 -10.36 18.49
N CYS A 392 -11.72 -9.58 18.55
CA CYS A 392 -11.64 -8.14 18.68
C CYS A 392 -12.43 -7.64 19.91
N MET A 393 -12.26 -6.36 20.23
CA MET A 393 -13.00 -5.73 21.33
C MET A 393 -14.32 -5.11 20.90
N GLY A 394 -14.55 -4.96 19.59
CA GLY A 394 -15.65 -4.21 19.03
C GLY A 394 -15.25 -2.80 18.61
N LEU A 395 -16.22 -1.87 18.65
CA LEU A 395 -16.06 -0.52 18.13
C LEU A 395 -16.80 0.55 18.95
N LEU A 396 -16.40 1.79 18.76
CA LEU A 396 -17.04 2.98 19.33
C LEU A 396 -17.12 4.08 18.27
N ASN A 397 -18.25 4.79 18.23
CA ASN A 397 -18.46 5.97 17.41
C ASN A 397 -19.18 7.03 18.26
N THR A 398 -18.50 8.17 18.47
CA THR A 398 -19.01 9.26 19.31
C THR A 398 -19.84 10.29 18.55
N ASP A 399 -20.07 10.12 17.24
CA ASP A 399 -20.94 11.02 16.47
C ASP A 399 -22.28 11.19 17.22
N PRO A 400 -22.69 12.43 17.55
CA PRO A 400 -23.94 12.71 18.24
C PRO A 400 -25.19 12.10 17.59
N LYS A 401 -25.15 11.85 16.27
CA LYS A 401 -26.22 11.21 15.50
C LYS A 401 -26.28 9.69 15.70
N VAL A 402 -25.15 9.06 16.04
CA VAL A 402 -25.02 7.61 16.15
C VAL A 402 -24.98 7.18 17.62
N LYS A 403 -24.04 7.72 18.40
CA LYS A 403 -23.75 7.36 19.81
C LYS A 403 -23.66 5.85 20.03
N LEU A 404 -22.66 5.22 19.43
CA LEU A 404 -22.47 3.77 19.49
C LEU A 404 -21.27 3.41 20.37
N HIS A 405 -21.54 2.71 21.48
CA HIS A 405 -20.51 2.12 22.34
C HIS A 405 -20.63 0.60 22.33
N ALA A 406 -20.23 -0.03 21.23
CA ALA A 406 -20.36 -1.47 20.99
C ALA A 406 -19.03 -2.20 21.20
N ASN A 407 -18.47 -2.09 22.39
CA ASN A 407 -17.23 -2.77 22.77
C ASN A 407 -17.35 -3.49 24.14
N ILE A 408 -16.33 -4.28 24.47
CA ILE A 408 -16.25 -5.05 25.72
C ILE A 408 -15.66 -4.28 26.91
N LEU A 409 -15.29 -3.01 26.73
CA LEU A 409 -14.58 -2.22 27.74
C LEU A 409 -15.54 -1.50 28.68
N GLN A 410 -15.06 -1.25 29.89
CA GLN A 410 -15.74 -0.41 30.87
C GLN A 410 -15.15 1.00 30.82
N GLY A 411 -15.99 2.01 30.97
CA GLY A 411 -15.59 3.43 30.88
C GLY A 411 -16.01 4.06 29.56
N LEU A 412 -16.49 5.29 29.62
CA LEU A 412 -16.83 6.09 28.45
C LEU A 412 -15.62 6.95 28.10
N PRO A 413 -14.98 6.76 26.94
CA PRO A 413 -13.93 7.67 26.52
C PRO A 413 -14.47 9.09 26.40
N LYS A 414 -13.61 10.07 26.68
CA LYS A 414 -13.92 11.47 26.38
C LYS A 414 -14.12 11.63 24.88
N GLU A 415 -15.13 12.39 24.48
CA GLU A 415 -15.33 12.75 23.08
C GLU A 415 -14.21 13.69 22.61
N GLY A 416 -13.65 13.44 21.44
CA GLY A 416 -12.60 14.26 20.84
C GLY A 416 -12.38 13.93 19.37
N GLY A 417 -11.26 14.40 18.83
CA GLY A 417 -10.93 14.32 17.40
C GLY A 417 -10.03 13.15 17.00
N VAL A 418 -9.71 12.21 17.90
CA VAL A 418 -8.80 11.10 17.59
C VAL A 418 -9.59 9.85 17.19
N ALA A 419 -9.36 9.35 15.97
CA ALA A 419 -9.78 8.00 15.60
C ALA A 419 -8.67 7.01 15.96
N PHE A 420 -9.02 5.93 16.66
CA PHE A 420 -8.06 4.91 17.07
C PHE A 420 -8.38 3.54 16.46
N VAL A 421 -7.47 3.03 15.63
CA VAL A 421 -7.57 1.69 15.03
C VAL A 421 -6.51 0.79 15.65
N THR A 422 -6.92 -0.33 16.24
CA THR A 422 -6.00 -1.24 16.92
C THR A 422 -6.21 -2.70 16.53
N GLN A 423 -5.11 -3.35 16.17
CA GLN A 423 -5.07 -4.79 16.01
C GLN A 423 -5.05 -5.53 17.36
N SER A 424 -4.44 -4.94 18.39
CA SER A 424 -4.36 -5.54 19.73
C SER A 424 -5.46 -5.04 20.65
N GLY A 425 -6.25 -5.98 21.18
CA GLY A 425 -7.30 -5.67 22.16
C GLY A 425 -6.73 -5.22 23.52
N ALA A 426 -5.72 -5.90 24.04
CA ALA A 426 -5.14 -5.57 25.35
C ALA A 426 -4.55 -4.15 25.37
N ILE A 427 -3.88 -3.76 24.28
CA ILE A 427 -3.37 -2.39 24.13
C ILE A 427 -4.55 -1.43 24.06
N GLY A 428 -5.57 -1.71 23.24
CA GLY A 428 -6.76 -0.85 23.17
C GLY A 428 -7.43 -0.60 24.53
N ALA A 429 -7.48 -1.61 25.41
CA ALA A 429 -7.98 -1.47 26.78
C ALA A 429 -7.17 -0.47 27.60
N ALA A 430 -5.85 -0.70 27.68
CA ALA A 430 -4.95 0.15 28.46
C ALA A 430 -4.94 1.59 27.92
N LEU A 431 -5.04 1.74 26.61
CA LEU A 431 -5.02 3.04 25.95
C LEU A 431 -6.24 3.90 26.28
N LEU A 432 -7.43 3.31 26.47
CA LEU A 432 -8.60 4.06 26.91
C LEU A 432 -8.45 4.64 28.32
N ASP A 433 -7.79 3.91 29.21
CA ASP A 433 -7.55 4.33 30.60
C ASP A 433 -6.55 5.50 30.65
N TYR A 434 -5.44 5.39 29.93
CA TYR A 434 -4.43 6.46 29.84
C TYR A 434 -4.91 7.72 29.10
N ALA A 435 -5.90 7.60 28.21
CA ALA A 435 -6.42 8.72 27.45
C ALA A 435 -7.00 9.81 28.35
N GLU A 436 -7.65 9.43 29.47
CA GLU A 436 -8.21 10.39 30.43
C GLU A 436 -7.12 11.25 31.07
N GLU A 437 -6.00 10.65 31.51
CA GLU A 437 -4.88 11.37 32.12
C GLU A 437 -4.22 12.35 31.15
N LEU A 438 -4.10 11.95 29.88
CA LEU A 438 -3.50 12.77 28.82
C LEU A 438 -4.49 13.80 28.25
N GLY A 439 -5.76 13.76 28.65
CA GLY A 439 -6.81 14.63 28.15
C GLY A 439 -7.26 14.33 26.71
N LEU A 440 -6.86 13.17 26.18
CA LEU A 440 -7.12 12.71 24.83
C LEU A 440 -8.59 12.31 24.67
N GLY A 441 -9.25 12.82 23.63
CA GLY A 441 -10.62 12.43 23.31
C GLY A 441 -10.68 11.66 21.98
N PHE A 442 -11.63 10.73 21.88
CA PHE A 442 -11.80 9.92 20.69
C PHE A 442 -13.06 10.30 19.90
N SER A 443 -12.96 10.24 18.57
CA SER A 443 -14.09 10.30 17.65
C SER A 443 -14.63 8.90 17.38
N GLN A 444 -13.71 7.97 17.09
CA GLN A 444 -14.03 6.59 16.73
C GLN A 444 -12.95 5.63 17.22
N ILE A 445 -13.34 4.40 17.56
CA ILE A 445 -12.41 3.34 17.92
C ILE A 445 -12.79 2.06 17.21
N TYR A 446 -11.82 1.40 16.60
CA TYR A 446 -11.99 0.12 15.92
C TYR A 446 -10.96 -0.88 16.41
N SER A 447 -11.41 -1.95 17.06
CA SER A 447 -10.58 -3.11 17.30
C SER A 447 -10.75 -4.10 16.15
N THR A 448 -9.68 -4.35 15.39
CA THR A 448 -9.77 -5.19 14.19
C THR A 448 -9.46 -6.67 14.45
N GLY A 449 -8.82 -6.99 15.58
CA GLY A 449 -8.47 -8.35 15.94
C GLY A 449 -7.69 -9.07 14.84
N ASN A 450 -8.15 -10.25 14.45
CA ASN A 450 -7.52 -11.08 13.42
C ASN A 450 -7.53 -10.47 12.00
N GLN A 451 -8.36 -9.44 11.74
CA GLN A 451 -8.47 -8.81 10.41
C GLN A 451 -8.90 -9.78 9.29
N ALA A 452 -9.88 -10.66 9.55
CA ALA A 452 -10.31 -11.67 8.56
C ALA A 452 -11.06 -11.07 7.35
N ASP A 453 -11.69 -9.91 7.53
CA ASP A 453 -12.30 -9.10 6.45
C ASP A 453 -11.96 -7.62 6.65
N ILE A 454 -12.66 -6.95 7.58
CA ILE A 454 -12.46 -5.52 7.82
C ILE A 454 -11.11 -5.30 8.49
N ASN A 455 -10.27 -4.51 7.84
CA ASN A 455 -8.95 -4.15 8.33
C ASN A 455 -8.70 -2.64 8.19
N ILE A 456 -7.47 -2.19 8.47
CA ILE A 456 -7.12 -0.76 8.40
C ILE A 456 -7.45 -0.13 7.04
N ASN A 457 -7.32 -0.89 5.94
CA ASN A 457 -7.53 -0.38 4.59
C ASN A 457 -9.00 -0.03 4.33
N ASP A 458 -9.93 -0.75 4.95
CA ASP A 458 -11.37 -0.45 4.90
C ASP A 458 -11.72 0.78 5.74
N LEU A 459 -11.00 1.00 6.84
CA LEU A 459 -11.30 2.05 7.82
C LEU A 459 -10.71 3.41 7.44
N LEU A 460 -9.54 3.46 6.81
CA LEU A 460 -8.90 4.73 6.41
C LEU A 460 -9.81 5.63 5.55
N PRO A 461 -10.51 5.14 4.50
CA PRO A 461 -11.43 5.96 3.71
C PRO A 461 -12.61 6.51 4.53
N VAL A 462 -13.14 5.70 5.46
CA VAL A 462 -14.22 6.12 6.37
C VAL A 462 -13.74 7.25 7.28
N LEU A 463 -12.57 7.08 7.88
CA LEU A 463 -11.95 8.06 8.78
C LEU A 463 -11.48 9.33 8.05
N GLU A 464 -11.11 9.23 6.78
CA GLU A 464 -10.81 10.39 5.94
C GLU A 464 -12.04 11.30 5.78
N LYS A 465 -13.23 10.71 5.57
CA LYS A 465 -14.48 11.43 5.33
C LYS A 465 -15.15 11.96 6.59
N ASP A 466 -14.94 11.31 7.73
CA ASP A 466 -15.55 11.71 9.00
C ASP A 466 -15.03 13.07 9.50
N GLU A 467 -15.89 14.08 9.55
CA GLU A 467 -15.52 15.45 9.97
C GLU A 467 -15.11 15.54 11.45
N SER A 468 -15.55 14.60 12.30
CA SER A 468 -15.19 14.60 13.72
C SER A 468 -13.75 14.13 13.95
N THR A 469 -13.23 13.25 13.09
CA THR A 469 -11.85 12.77 13.13
C THR A 469 -10.89 13.83 12.58
N LYS A 470 -9.99 14.31 13.44
CA LYS A 470 -8.86 15.20 13.12
C LYS A 470 -7.56 14.44 12.96
N VAL A 471 -7.34 13.38 13.77
CA VAL A 471 -6.10 12.59 13.79
C VAL A 471 -6.46 11.11 13.78
N VAL A 472 -5.73 10.31 12.99
CA VAL A 472 -5.84 8.85 13.03
C VAL A 472 -4.63 8.26 13.72
N LEU A 473 -4.86 7.49 14.77
CA LEU A 473 -3.86 6.72 15.51
C LEU A 473 -4.06 5.23 15.20
N CYS A 474 -3.00 4.56 14.76
CA CYS A 474 -3.05 3.14 14.39
C CYS A 474 -2.03 2.33 15.18
N TYR A 475 -2.47 1.26 15.82
CA TYR A 475 -1.58 0.20 16.30
C TYR A 475 -1.71 -1.03 15.39
N MET A 476 -0.61 -1.41 14.75
CA MET A 476 -0.57 -2.45 13.72
C MET A 476 0.56 -3.45 13.98
N GLU A 477 0.23 -4.73 13.94
CA GLU A 477 1.21 -5.83 14.01
C GLU A 477 1.55 -6.33 12.60
N THR A 478 0.54 -6.32 11.71
CA THR A 478 0.64 -6.70 10.30
C THR A 478 0.15 -5.57 9.39
N LEU A 479 0.68 -5.54 8.16
CA LEU A 479 0.21 -4.64 7.10
C LEU A 479 -0.56 -5.45 6.05
N PRO A 480 -1.90 -5.57 6.16
CA PRO A 480 -2.69 -6.24 5.14
C PRO A 480 -2.70 -5.41 3.84
N GLU A 481 -2.73 -6.10 2.70
CA GLU A 481 -2.85 -5.50 1.35
C GLU A 481 -2.02 -4.20 1.16
N PRO A 482 -0.67 -4.26 1.22
CA PRO A 482 0.19 -3.07 1.28
C PRO A 482 -0.06 -2.02 0.20
N ALA A 483 -0.45 -2.45 -1.00
CA ALA A 483 -0.86 -1.58 -2.09
C ALA A 483 -2.09 -0.71 -1.76
N ARG A 484 -3.11 -1.34 -1.16
CA ARG A 484 -4.36 -0.69 -0.76
C ARG A 484 -4.11 0.24 0.42
N PHE A 485 -3.25 -0.17 1.36
CA PHE A 485 -2.76 0.72 2.43
C PHE A 485 -2.08 1.96 1.86
N ARG A 486 -1.13 1.77 0.93
CA ARG A 486 -0.40 2.89 0.32
C ARG A 486 -1.35 3.92 -0.29
N LYS A 487 -2.31 3.45 -1.09
CA LYS A 487 -3.34 4.29 -1.73
C LYS A 487 -4.18 5.05 -0.70
N ASN A 488 -4.76 4.34 0.28
CA ASN A 488 -5.72 4.93 1.22
C ASN A 488 -5.02 5.84 2.24
N ALA A 489 -3.83 5.45 2.71
CA ALA A 489 -3.02 6.28 3.60
C ALA A 489 -2.57 7.58 2.91
N LEU A 490 -2.13 7.53 1.64
CA LEU A 490 -1.77 8.74 0.88
C LEU A 490 -2.95 9.70 0.70
N SER A 491 -4.16 9.18 0.53
CA SER A 491 -5.36 10.01 0.46
C SER A 491 -5.63 10.70 1.79
N LEU A 492 -5.54 9.93 2.88
CA LEU A 492 -5.78 10.42 4.24
C LEU A 492 -4.72 11.44 4.69
N THR A 493 -3.43 11.17 4.53
CA THR A 493 -2.34 12.02 5.03
C THR A 493 -2.25 13.39 4.35
N ARG A 494 -2.88 13.56 3.18
CA ARG A 494 -3.07 14.88 2.54
C ARG A 494 -4.05 15.78 3.29
N LYS A 495 -4.91 15.20 4.13
CA LYS A 495 -5.98 15.91 4.84
C LYS A 495 -5.81 15.86 6.35
N LYS A 496 -5.36 14.72 6.88
CA LYS A 496 -5.37 14.41 8.32
C LYS A 496 -4.09 13.67 8.71
N PRO A 497 -3.50 13.96 9.88
CA PRO A 497 -2.37 13.18 10.39
C PRO A 497 -2.70 11.71 10.61
N LEU A 498 -1.77 10.84 10.20
CA LEU A 498 -1.78 9.40 10.49
C LEU A 498 -0.57 9.06 11.35
N ILE A 499 -0.80 8.59 12.57
CA ILE A 499 0.23 8.12 13.50
C ILE A 499 0.21 6.59 13.49
N VAL A 500 1.35 5.96 13.25
CA VAL A 500 1.47 4.50 13.22
C VAL A 500 2.41 4.01 14.31
N ILE A 501 1.90 3.10 15.13
CA ILE A 501 2.65 2.32 16.10
C ILE A 501 2.72 0.90 15.58
N ARG A 502 3.93 0.37 15.50
CA ARG A 502 4.16 -0.98 15.00
C ARG A 502 4.89 -1.83 16.04
N SER A 503 4.41 -3.03 16.28
CA SER A 503 5.14 -4.08 17.00
C SER A 503 5.97 -4.93 16.03
N GLY A 504 6.90 -5.72 16.56
CA GLY A 504 7.73 -6.61 15.74
C GLY A 504 8.65 -5.89 14.74
N LYS A 505 9.33 -4.81 15.19
CA LYS A 505 10.33 -4.08 14.38
C LYS A 505 11.71 -4.75 14.33
N THR A 506 12.06 -5.49 15.38
CA THR A 506 13.32 -6.21 15.51
C THR A 506 13.11 -7.69 15.20
N GLU A 507 14.17 -8.43 14.87
CA GLU A 507 14.10 -9.88 14.68
C GLU A 507 13.46 -10.60 15.87
N ALA A 508 13.88 -10.26 17.10
CA ALA A 508 13.28 -10.80 18.31
C ALA A 508 11.79 -10.44 18.46
N GLY A 509 11.41 -9.20 18.14
CA GLY A 509 10.01 -8.77 18.17
C GLY A 509 9.17 -9.44 17.08
N MET A 510 9.75 -9.68 15.89
CA MET A 510 9.10 -10.38 14.78
C MET A 510 8.80 -11.82 15.17
N ILE A 511 9.75 -12.54 15.76
CA ILE A 511 9.53 -13.92 16.25
C ILE A 511 8.40 -13.96 17.29
N ALA A 512 8.39 -13.01 18.23
CA ALA A 512 7.35 -12.92 19.25
C ALA A 512 5.96 -12.62 18.63
N ALA A 513 5.88 -11.70 17.68
CA ALA A 513 4.63 -11.37 16.98
C ALA A 513 4.13 -12.51 16.08
N GLN A 514 5.03 -13.27 15.46
CA GLN A 514 4.69 -14.46 14.66
C GLN A 514 4.02 -15.55 15.51
N SER A 515 4.56 -15.82 16.70
CA SER A 515 3.97 -16.79 17.63
C SER A 515 2.61 -16.36 18.17
N HIS A 516 2.32 -15.05 18.16
CA HIS A 516 1.08 -14.47 18.66
C HIS A 516 -0.02 -14.31 17.59
N THR A 517 0.33 -14.06 16.32
CA THR A 517 -0.63 -13.79 15.24
C THR A 517 -0.72 -14.88 14.16
N GLY A 518 0.23 -15.82 14.14
CA GLY A 518 0.31 -16.87 13.13
C GLY A 518 0.56 -16.35 11.71
N SER A 519 1.01 -15.10 11.54
CA SER A 519 1.31 -14.47 10.24
C SER A 519 2.81 -14.44 9.96
N LEU A 520 3.21 -14.58 8.68
CA LEU A 520 4.61 -14.42 8.26
C LEU A 520 5.08 -12.98 8.55
N ALA A 521 6.24 -12.81 9.19
CA ALA A 521 6.79 -11.47 9.40
C ALA A 521 7.24 -10.87 8.05
N GLY A 522 6.72 -9.69 7.73
CA GLY A 522 7.18 -8.90 6.59
C GLY A 522 8.49 -8.18 6.89
N ASP A 523 9.21 -7.78 5.83
CA ASP A 523 10.46 -7.01 5.92
C ASP A 523 10.20 -5.67 6.62
N SER A 524 10.69 -5.53 7.86
CA SER A 524 10.40 -4.36 8.71
C SER A 524 10.90 -3.07 8.08
N ALA A 525 12.08 -3.10 7.44
CA ALA A 525 12.65 -1.91 6.81
C ALA A 525 11.82 -1.44 5.62
N MET A 526 11.32 -2.37 4.80
CA MET A 526 10.44 -2.05 3.67
C MET A 526 9.08 -1.49 4.11
N ILE A 527 8.50 -2.04 5.18
CA ILE A 527 7.23 -1.54 5.71
C ILE A 527 7.40 -0.16 6.35
N GLU A 528 8.48 0.06 7.11
CA GLU A 528 8.79 1.38 7.66
C GLU A 528 8.99 2.43 6.56
N ALA A 529 9.75 2.08 5.51
CA ALA A 529 9.92 2.95 4.36
C ALA A 529 8.57 3.26 3.67
N MET A 530 7.65 2.29 3.59
CA MET A 530 6.31 2.49 3.02
C MET A 530 5.43 3.39 3.89
N ILE A 531 5.46 3.23 5.22
CA ILE A 531 4.74 4.11 6.16
C ILE A 531 5.25 5.55 6.05
N GLU A 532 6.57 5.73 5.99
CA GLU A 532 7.15 7.06 5.80
C GLU A 532 6.80 7.66 4.44
N GLN A 533 6.81 6.83 3.39
CA GLN A 533 6.47 7.24 2.02
C GLN A 533 5.05 7.83 1.94
N VAL A 534 4.10 7.24 2.66
CA VAL A 534 2.71 7.75 2.67
C VAL A 534 2.53 9.00 3.53
N GLY A 535 3.59 9.54 4.13
CA GLY A 535 3.55 10.71 5.01
C GLY A 535 3.03 10.42 6.41
N ALA A 536 2.88 9.14 6.79
CA ALA A 536 2.47 8.77 8.13
C ALA A 536 3.63 8.92 9.13
N ILE A 537 3.31 9.23 10.38
CA ILE A 537 4.29 9.44 11.44
C ILE A 537 4.45 8.16 12.24
N THR A 538 5.63 7.54 12.15
CA THR A 538 5.95 6.39 12.99
C THR A 538 6.31 6.82 14.41
N ALA A 539 5.58 6.29 15.39
CA ALA A 539 5.91 6.41 16.81
C ALA A 539 6.74 5.20 17.29
N LYS A 540 7.62 5.43 18.25
CA LYS A 540 8.51 4.41 18.83
C LYS A 540 7.90 3.73 20.05
N SER A 541 6.98 4.40 20.75
CA SER A 541 6.27 3.87 21.92
C SER A 541 4.79 4.30 21.91
N LEU A 542 3.98 3.63 22.74
CA LEU A 542 2.58 4.02 22.98
C LEU A 542 2.50 5.43 23.56
N GLU A 543 3.40 5.76 24.49
CA GLU A 543 3.52 7.08 25.09
C GLU A 543 3.78 8.16 24.02
N GLU A 544 4.80 8.00 23.17
CA GLU A 544 5.09 8.97 22.09
C GLU A 544 3.89 9.19 21.19
N ALA A 545 3.21 8.10 20.81
CA ALA A 545 2.06 8.17 19.91
C ALA A 545 0.88 8.94 20.52
N PHE A 546 0.68 8.79 21.82
CA PHE A 546 -0.38 9.47 22.56
C PHE A 546 -0.12 10.94 22.75
N LEU A 547 1.09 11.27 23.17
CA LEU A 547 1.54 12.65 23.30
C LEU A 547 1.43 13.39 21.96
N LEU A 548 1.79 12.71 20.88
CA LEU A 548 1.66 13.22 19.52
C LEU A 548 0.20 13.35 19.07
N ALA A 549 -0.66 12.37 19.38
CA ALA A 549 -2.09 12.42 19.06
C ALA A 549 -2.77 13.59 19.77
N ALA A 550 -2.51 13.77 21.08
CA ALA A 550 -3.04 14.88 21.86
C ALA A 550 -2.62 16.24 21.30
N ALA A 551 -1.35 16.38 20.89
CA ALA A 551 -0.86 17.61 20.28
C ALA A 551 -1.49 17.87 18.91
N LEU A 552 -1.53 16.88 18.02
CA LEU A 552 -2.08 17.05 16.66
C LEU A 552 -3.59 17.23 16.64
N GLU A 553 -4.32 16.73 17.64
CA GLU A 553 -5.77 16.93 17.77
C GLU A 553 -6.11 18.40 18.08
N SER A 554 -5.25 19.06 18.84
CA SER A 554 -5.57 20.30 19.56
C SER A 554 -4.74 21.52 19.16
N MET A 555 -3.56 21.31 18.54
CA MET A 555 -2.63 22.37 18.15
C MET A 555 -2.41 22.45 16.64
N PRO A 556 -2.19 23.66 16.08
CA PRO A 556 -1.75 23.80 14.70
C PRO A 556 -0.31 23.27 14.54
N LEU A 557 0.07 22.95 13.30
CA LEU A 557 1.46 22.62 12.99
C LEU A 557 2.37 23.85 13.15
N PRO A 558 3.63 23.69 13.59
CA PRO A 558 4.58 24.79 13.64
C PRO A 558 4.90 25.27 12.22
N LYS A 559 4.91 26.59 12.00
CA LYS A 559 5.18 27.23 10.68
C LYS A 559 6.66 27.36 10.34
N GLY A 560 7.52 26.81 11.20
CA GLY A 560 8.95 27.04 11.16
C GLY A 560 9.64 26.42 12.37
N LYS A 561 10.90 26.79 12.57
CA LYS A 561 11.80 26.16 13.54
C LYS A 561 12.21 27.07 14.69
N ARG A 562 11.59 28.24 14.86
CA ARG A 562 11.91 29.18 15.95
C ARG A 562 11.01 28.89 17.15
N VAL A 563 11.60 28.56 18.30
CA VAL A 563 10.84 28.16 19.50
C VAL A 563 11.12 29.14 20.64
N GLY A 564 10.05 29.60 21.29
CA GLY A 564 10.13 30.37 22.53
C GLY A 564 9.88 29.46 23.73
N VAL A 565 10.76 29.50 24.73
CA VAL A 565 10.62 28.67 25.94
C VAL A 565 10.43 29.55 27.17
N ILE A 566 9.39 29.29 27.97
CA ILE A 566 9.14 29.91 29.28
C ILE A 566 9.32 28.84 30.35
N SER A 567 10.18 29.08 31.33
CA SER A 567 10.44 28.20 32.47
C SER A 567 10.56 29.00 33.77
N ASN A 568 10.34 28.38 34.92
CA ASN A 568 10.73 28.92 36.24
C ASN A 568 11.91 28.20 36.88
N ALA A 569 12.54 27.30 36.13
CA ALA A 569 13.70 26.56 36.59
C ALA A 569 14.71 26.39 35.45
N GLY A 570 15.96 26.79 35.71
CA GLY A 570 17.05 26.68 34.74
C GLY A 570 17.31 25.26 34.26
N GLY A 571 17.31 24.26 35.16
CA GLY A 571 17.60 22.86 34.79
C GLY A 571 16.68 22.30 33.69
N PRO A 572 15.35 22.24 33.90
CA PRO A 572 14.40 21.86 32.86
C PRO A 572 14.44 22.74 31.62
N GLY A 573 14.72 24.04 31.77
CA GLY A 573 14.92 24.96 30.65
C GLY A 573 16.10 24.57 29.76
N THR A 574 17.24 24.19 30.35
CA THR A 574 18.41 23.72 29.62
C THR A 574 18.13 22.39 28.91
N LEU A 575 17.49 21.44 29.60
CA LEU A 575 17.15 20.12 29.00
C LEU A 575 16.29 20.26 27.75
N VAL A 576 15.27 21.13 27.77
CA VAL A 576 14.44 21.35 26.58
C VAL A 576 15.17 22.11 25.49
N ALA A 577 16.04 23.06 25.84
CA ALA A 577 16.84 23.81 24.87
C ALA A 577 17.79 22.88 24.11
N ASP A 578 18.49 21.99 24.81
CA ASP A 578 19.35 20.96 24.21
C ASP A 578 18.53 20.03 23.31
N ALA A 579 17.40 19.51 23.81
CA ALA A 579 16.54 18.61 23.04
C ALA A 579 15.98 19.27 21.76
N LEU A 580 15.63 20.55 21.81
CA LEU A 580 15.19 21.34 20.66
C LEU A 580 16.33 21.58 19.67
N ALA A 581 17.51 21.98 20.15
CA ALA A 581 18.68 22.26 19.32
C ALA A 581 19.17 21.01 18.57
N GLU A 582 19.23 19.85 19.23
CA GLU A 582 19.56 18.56 18.60
C GLU A 582 18.62 18.19 17.45
N ARG A 583 17.38 18.67 17.50
CA ARG A 583 16.34 18.45 16.48
C ARG A 583 16.31 19.56 15.42
N GLY A 584 17.25 20.50 15.50
CA GLY A 584 17.44 21.59 14.55
C GLY A 584 16.49 22.77 14.73
N PHE A 585 15.88 22.92 15.91
CA PHE A 585 15.14 24.13 16.27
C PHE A 585 16.09 25.24 16.71
N ALA A 586 15.72 26.48 16.41
CA ALA A 586 16.40 27.68 16.85
C ALA A 586 15.65 28.31 18.03
N LEU A 587 16.39 28.80 19.02
CA LEU A 587 15.83 29.51 20.18
C LEU A 587 16.28 30.98 20.13
N PRO A 588 15.72 31.80 19.23
CA PRO A 588 16.16 33.18 19.12
C PRO A 588 15.76 33.97 20.37
N PHE A 589 16.64 34.89 20.80
CA PHE A 589 16.33 35.80 21.89
C PHE A 589 15.20 36.76 21.51
N LEU A 590 14.43 37.19 22.51
CA LEU A 590 13.53 38.33 22.35
C LEU A 590 14.32 39.57 21.91
N PRO A 591 13.70 40.48 21.13
CA PRO A 591 14.27 41.79 20.84
C PRO A 591 14.71 42.53 22.12
N GLU A 592 15.78 43.30 22.03
CA GLU A 592 16.41 43.95 23.19
C GLU A 592 15.44 44.84 23.98
N ASP A 593 14.58 45.58 23.28
CA ASP A 593 13.54 46.42 23.88
C ASP A 593 12.47 45.60 24.63
N ALA A 594 12.11 44.41 24.12
CA ALA A 594 11.19 43.49 24.77
C ALA A 594 11.82 42.85 26.01
N ARG A 595 13.10 42.47 25.92
CA ARG A 595 13.87 41.96 27.07
C ARG A 595 13.99 42.98 28.18
N ALA A 596 14.25 44.25 27.85
CA ALA A 596 14.33 45.33 28.83
C ALA A 596 12.98 45.56 29.54
N ARG A 597 11.88 45.66 28.78
CA ARG A 597 10.52 45.80 29.35
C ARG A 597 10.13 44.63 30.25
N LEU A 598 10.53 43.42 29.87
CA LEU A 598 10.25 42.23 30.68
C LEU A 598 11.08 42.26 31.97
N ALA A 599 12.39 42.55 31.87
CA ALA A 599 13.31 42.59 33.00
C ALA A 599 12.88 43.57 34.10
N GLU A 600 12.27 44.71 33.74
CA GLU A 600 11.72 45.68 34.70
C GLU A 600 10.55 45.14 35.53
N LYS A 601 9.87 44.09 35.07
CA LYS A 601 8.59 43.62 35.63
C LYS A 601 8.63 42.19 36.16
N VAL A 602 9.73 41.48 35.95
CA VAL A 602 10.00 40.17 36.54
C VAL A 602 11.00 40.32 37.69
N LEU A 603 11.31 39.20 38.36
CA LEU A 603 12.26 39.20 39.46
C LEU A 603 13.68 39.57 38.96
N PRO A 604 14.49 40.32 39.73
CA PRO A 604 15.86 40.69 39.32
C PRO A 604 16.77 39.52 38.99
N GLU A 605 16.53 38.36 39.61
CA GLU A 605 17.28 37.12 39.40
C GLU A 605 16.82 36.35 38.15
N ALA A 606 15.71 36.76 37.51
CA ALA A 606 15.19 36.12 36.32
C ALA A 606 16.05 36.40 35.08
N SER A 607 16.17 35.40 34.20
CA SER A 607 16.78 35.55 32.89
C SER A 607 15.73 35.85 31.83
N THR A 608 15.88 36.97 31.12
CA THR A 608 15.05 37.32 29.95
C THR A 608 15.62 36.78 28.63
N GLY A 609 16.42 35.72 28.71
CA GLY A 609 16.96 35.00 27.55
C GLY A 609 15.93 34.13 26.83
N ASN A 610 16.39 33.15 26.06
CA ASN A 610 15.56 32.06 25.57
C ASN A 610 16.31 30.74 25.82
N PRO A 611 15.87 29.92 26.78
CA PRO A 611 14.65 30.04 27.60
C PRO A 611 14.57 31.30 28.49
N ILE A 612 13.36 31.83 28.69
CA ILE A 612 13.06 32.77 29.78
C ILE A 612 13.02 31.95 31.06
N ASP A 613 13.91 32.24 32.02
CA ASP A 613 13.92 31.61 33.34
C ASP A 613 13.41 32.60 34.38
N LEU A 614 12.19 32.38 34.85
CA LEU A 614 11.47 33.24 35.80
C LEU A 614 11.85 32.99 37.27
N VAL A 615 12.76 32.04 37.53
CA VAL A 615 13.15 31.52 38.86
C VAL A 615 12.02 30.88 39.67
N ALA A 616 12.38 30.05 40.66
CA ALA A 616 11.42 29.18 41.36
C ALA A 616 10.30 29.94 42.10
N THR A 617 10.53 31.19 42.48
CA THR A 617 9.56 32.05 43.19
C THR A 617 8.65 32.86 42.28
N ALA A 618 8.66 32.58 40.96
CA ALA A 618 7.81 33.24 39.99
C ALA A 618 6.32 33.11 40.35
N ARG A 619 5.60 34.24 40.30
CA ARG A 619 4.16 34.31 40.52
C ARG A 619 3.41 34.32 39.19
N PRO A 620 2.09 34.02 39.16
CA PRO A 620 1.30 33.96 37.93
C PRO A 620 1.46 35.19 37.00
N GLU A 621 1.57 36.38 37.57
CA GLU A 621 1.79 37.63 36.82
C GLU A 621 3.09 37.65 36.02
N HIS A 622 4.17 37.02 36.50
CA HIS A 622 5.45 36.95 35.79
C HIS A 622 5.35 36.06 34.55
N TYR A 623 4.66 34.92 34.67
CA TYR A 623 4.38 34.04 33.52
C TYR A 623 3.50 34.72 32.47
N ALA A 624 2.47 35.44 32.92
CA ALA A 624 1.60 36.21 32.05
C ALA A 624 2.37 37.26 31.23
N LEU A 625 3.30 37.98 31.87
CA LEU A 625 4.16 38.96 31.21
C LEU A 625 5.14 38.33 30.22
N ALA A 626 5.75 37.19 30.58
CA ALA A 626 6.63 36.44 29.68
C ALA A 626 5.88 35.94 28.43
N ALA A 627 4.70 35.34 28.63
CA ALA A 627 3.83 34.89 27.53
C ALA A 627 3.43 36.06 26.63
N LYS A 628 3.05 37.20 27.23
CA LYS A 628 2.70 38.42 26.50
C LYS A 628 3.83 38.90 25.59
N GLU A 629 5.06 39.06 26.09
CA GLU A 629 6.17 39.57 25.27
C GLU A 629 6.59 38.55 24.21
N MET A 630 6.59 37.24 24.51
CA MET A 630 6.86 36.20 23.51
C MET A 630 5.85 36.22 22.37
N VAL A 631 4.55 36.26 22.67
CA VAL A 631 3.50 36.29 21.64
C VAL A 631 3.55 37.61 20.85
N ARG A 632 3.69 38.75 21.53
CA ARG A 632 3.72 40.08 20.90
C ARG A 632 4.92 40.26 19.97
N SER A 633 6.03 39.56 20.20
CA SER A 633 7.23 39.65 19.36
C SER A 633 7.01 39.18 17.91
N GLY A 634 6.05 38.28 17.69
CA GLY A 634 5.84 37.63 16.38
C GLY A 634 7.04 36.79 15.89
N LEU A 635 8.03 36.52 16.75
CA LEU A 635 9.29 35.89 16.37
C LEU A 635 9.21 34.35 16.34
N TYR A 636 8.32 33.77 17.13
CA TYR A 636 8.29 32.34 17.40
C TYR A 636 7.26 31.60 16.53
N ASP A 637 7.63 30.41 16.09
CA ASP A 637 6.79 29.49 15.33
C ASP A 637 6.11 28.46 16.25
N ALA A 638 6.66 28.24 17.45
CA ALA A 638 6.09 27.41 18.52
C ALA A 638 6.46 27.97 19.92
N LEU A 639 5.65 27.69 20.93
CA LEU A 639 5.96 27.99 22.33
C LEU A 639 6.00 26.72 23.19
N VAL A 640 6.94 26.68 24.13
CA VAL A 640 7.04 25.64 25.16
C VAL A 640 6.97 26.28 26.54
N VAL A 641 6.05 25.81 27.37
CA VAL A 641 5.84 26.31 28.73
C VAL A 641 6.20 25.22 29.74
N ILE A 642 7.18 25.48 30.59
CA ILE A 642 7.63 24.55 31.62
C ILE A 642 7.36 25.18 32.99
N VAL A 643 6.70 24.41 33.86
CA VAL A 643 6.39 24.84 35.23
C VAL A 643 6.79 23.73 36.19
N VAL A 644 7.81 24.00 37.00
CA VAL A 644 8.13 23.18 38.17
C VAL A 644 7.34 23.73 39.35
N PRO A 645 6.37 22.99 39.92
CA PRO A 645 5.49 23.51 40.97
C PRO A 645 6.30 23.89 42.23
N PRO A 646 6.32 25.18 42.64
CA PRO A 646 6.98 25.58 43.88
C PRO A 646 6.01 25.44 45.06
N ALA A 647 6.53 25.37 46.29
CA ALA A 647 5.77 25.08 47.51
C ALA A 647 4.69 26.12 47.91
N THR A 648 4.51 27.20 47.14
CA THR A 648 3.63 28.34 47.48
C THR A 648 2.87 28.94 46.30
N VAL A 649 3.00 28.39 45.09
CA VAL A 649 2.34 28.93 43.89
C VAL A 649 1.34 27.92 43.34
N ASP A 650 0.11 28.40 43.14
CA ASP A 650 -0.95 27.63 42.51
C ASP A 650 -0.67 27.50 40.98
N THR A 651 -0.43 26.28 40.53
CA THR A 651 -0.12 26.00 39.11
C THR A 651 -1.32 26.24 38.20
N GLY A 652 -2.55 26.13 38.72
CA GLY A 652 -3.78 26.49 38.03
C GLY A 652 -3.90 27.99 37.80
N GLU A 653 -3.54 28.83 38.78
CA GLU A 653 -3.49 30.29 38.60
C GLU A 653 -2.39 30.70 37.61
N VAL A 654 -1.22 30.05 37.65
CA VAL A 654 -0.16 30.25 36.64
C VAL A 654 -0.68 29.99 35.23
N ALA A 655 -1.35 28.86 35.02
CA ALA A 655 -1.97 28.52 33.75
C ALA A 655 -3.00 29.59 33.32
N ARG A 656 -3.96 29.94 34.20
CA ARG A 656 -5.01 30.93 33.89
C ARG A 656 -4.45 32.30 33.55
N ALA A 657 -3.38 32.73 34.21
CA ALA A 657 -2.76 34.02 33.95
C ALA A 657 -2.10 34.10 32.56
N MET A 658 -1.60 32.99 32.02
CA MET A 658 -1.00 32.95 30.67
C MET A 658 -2.03 32.86 29.54
N LEU A 659 -3.20 32.25 29.78
CA LEU A 659 -4.20 31.95 28.75
C LEU A 659 -4.59 33.13 27.85
N PRO A 660 -4.82 34.37 28.36
CA PRO A 660 -5.21 35.49 27.51
C PRO A 660 -4.21 35.77 26.38
N TYR A 661 -2.91 35.56 26.63
CA TYR A 661 -1.86 35.82 25.66
C TYR A 661 -1.56 34.59 24.80
N ILE A 662 -1.52 33.40 25.41
CA ILE A 662 -1.27 32.15 24.68
C ILE A 662 -2.34 31.92 23.60
N LYS A 663 -3.60 32.28 23.86
CA LYS A 663 -4.68 32.15 22.88
C LYS A 663 -4.55 33.08 21.66
N GLU A 664 -3.75 34.15 21.75
CA GLU A 664 -3.44 35.03 20.63
C GLU A 664 -2.31 34.48 19.74
N PHE A 665 -1.60 33.44 20.20
CA PHE A 665 -0.49 32.84 19.46
C PHE A 665 -0.97 31.97 18.30
N ASN A 666 -0.39 32.17 17.12
CA ASN A 666 -0.80 31.50 15.87
C ASN A 666 -0.07 30.18 15.58
N GLY A 667 0.72 29.66 16.53
CA GLY A 667 1.48 28.41 16.43
C GLY A 667 1.16 27.44 17.57
N PRO A 668 1.74 26.24 17.58
CA PRO A 668 1.54 25.28 18.66
C PRO A 668 2.12 25.78 19.98
N VAL A 669 1.37 25.54 21.06
CA VAL A 669 1.84 25.71 22.44
C VAL A 669 1.81 24.36 23.12
N LEU A 670 2.99 23.89 23.54
CA LEU A 670 3.16 22.65 24.30
C LEU A 670 3.59 23.00 25.73
N SER A 671 3.17 22.21 26.72
CA SER A 671 3.48 22.51 28.12
C SER A 671 3.99 21.31 28.91
N CYS A 672 4.67 21.56 30.02
CA CYS A 672 5.06 20.56 31.00
C CYS A 672 4.90 21.15 32.41
N PHE A 673 3.79 20.83 33.07
CA PHE A 673 3.64 21.05 34.50
C PHE A 673 4.11 19.80 35.24
N PHE A 674 5.28 19.92 35.90
CA PHE A 674 5.98 18.79 36.49
C PHE A 674 5.19 18.13 37.62
N GLY A 675 5.31 16.80 37.69
CA GLY A 675 4.82 15.97 38.78
C GLY A 675 3.33 15.65 38.68
N PRO A 676 2.92 14.38 38.93
CA PRO A 676 1.53 13.94 38.74
C PRO A 676 0.54 14.67 39.66
N ASN A 677 0.98 15.09 40.85
CA ASN A 677 0.11 15.71 41.85
C ASN A 677 0.17 17.24 41.81
N LEU A 678 1.33 17.84 42.07
CA LEU A 678 1.45 19.29 42.24
C LEU A 678 1.26 20.10 40.95
N GLY A 679 1.55 19.49 39.79
CA GLY A 679 1.30 20.11 38.48
C GLY A 679 -0.12 19.93 37.96
N ARG A 680 -0.97 19.14 38.64
CA ARG A 680 -2.27 18.68 38.11
C ARG A 680 -3.19 19.85 37.73
N ASP A 681 -3.33 20.84 38.60
CA ASP A 681 -4.30 21.93 38.39
C ASP A 681 -3.91 22.78 37.17
N GLY A 682 -2.63 23.10 37.02
CA GLY A 682 -2.10 23.74 35.81
C GLY A 682 -2.35 22.93 34.53
N ARG A 683 -2.09 21.61 34.57
CA ARG A 683 -2.39 20.71 33.43
C ARG A 683 -3.86 20.72 33.07
N MET A 684 -4.74 20.58 34.05
CA MET A 684 -6.19 20.51 33.82
C MET A 684 -6.72 21.81 33.20
N VAL A 685 -6.22 22.98 33.64
CA VAL A 685 -6.58 24.27 33.05
C VAL A 685 -6.15 24.33 31.58
N PHE A 686 -4.91 23.96 31.27
CA PHE A 686 -4.40 23.96 29.89
C PHE A 686 -5.13 22.93 29.00
N GLN A 687 -5.29 21.69 29.46
CA GLN A 687 -5.99 20.64 28.73
C GLN A 687 -7.44 21.01 28.42
N LYS A 688 -8.14 21.71 29.33
CA LYS A 688 -9.51 22.19 29.09
C LYS A 688 -9.59 23.20 27.94
N GLU A 689 -8.52 23.96 27.73
CA GLU A 689 -8.39 24.94 26.65
C GLU A 689 -7.70 24.35 25.40
N GLY A 690 -7.50 23.03 25.37
CA GLY A 690 -6.85 22.33 24.25
C GLY A 690 -5.32 22.44 24.24
N ILE A 691 -4.68 22.87 25.31
CA ILE A 691 -3.20 22.92 25.41
C ILE A 691 -2.69 21.61 26.02
N PRO A 692 -1.94 20.77 25.27
CA PRO A 692 -1.42 19.53 25.81
C PRO A 692 -0.32 19.82 26.85
N SER A 693 -0.33 19.03 27.93
CA SER A 693 0.74 19.03 28.93
C SER A 693 1.38 17.67 29.04
N PHE A 694 2.70 17.65 28.94
CA PHE A 694 3.55 16.47 28.94
C PHE A 694 4.13 16.22 30.34
N PRO A 695 4.34 14.95 30.73
CA PRO A 695 5.00 14.60 31.99
C PRO A 695 6.44 15.12 32.12
N PHE A 696 7.20 15.13 31.01
CA PHE A 696 8.60 15.55 30.96
C PHE A 696 8.85 16.60 29.86
N PRO A 697 9.80 17.55 30.06
CA PRO A 697 10.00 18.69 29.16
C PRO A 697 10.60 18.28 27.80
N GLU A 698 11.48 17.29 27.74
CA GLU A 698 12.11 16.81 26.50
C GLU A 698 11.08 16.22 25.53
N GLN A 699 9.96 15.72 26.05
CA GLN A 699 8.85 15.20 25.25
C GLN A 699 8.21 16.30 24.39
N THR A 700 8.22 17.55 24.86
CA THR A 700 7.74 18.69 24.07
C THR A 700 8.58 18.89 22.80
N ALA A 701 9.91 18.73 22.90
CA ALA A 701 10.81 18.85 21.76
C ALA A 701 10.66 17.68 20.78
N GLU A 702 10.46 16.46 21.28
CA GLU A 702 10.20 15.27 20.44
C GLU A 702 8.90 15.43 19.65
N VAL A 703 7.81 15.81 20.32
CA VAL A 703 6.50 16.02 19.68
C VAL A 703 6.55 17.15 18.66
N LEU A 704 7.13 18.31 19.00
CA LEU A 704 7.30 19.42 18.04
C LEU A 704 8.08 19.01 16.80
N SER A 705 9.16 18.23 16.96
CA SER A 705 9.95 17.72 15.82
C SER A 705 9.12 16.84 14.88
N LYS A 706 8.25 15.99 15.42
CA LYS A 706 7.35 15.14 14.63
C LYS A 706 6.26 15.95 13.94
N MET A 707 5.67 16.93 14.62
CA MET A 707 4.71 17.86 14.03
C MET A 707 5.34 18.66 12.88
N ALA A 708 6.55 19.19 13.06
CA ALA A 708 7.24 19.96 12.03
C ALA A 708 7.58 19.14 10.76
N LYS A 709 7.79 17.82 10.89
CA LYS A 709 8.02 16.95 9.74
C LYS A 709 6.79 16.81 8.84
N MET A 710 5.58 16.97 9.38
CA MET A 710 4.35 16.83 8.59
C MET A 710 4.22 17.88 7.50
N GLU A 711 4.57 19.14 7.80
CA GLU A 711 4.55 20.24 6.82
C GLU A 711 5.43 19.91 5.61
N THR A 712 6.58 19.27 5.86
CA THR A 712 7.47 18.82 4.79
C THR A 712 6.96 17.56 4.09
N SER A 713 6.18 16.67 4.71
CA SER A 713 5.74 15.42 4.07
C SER A 713 4.59 15.58 3.06
N CYS A 714 3.99 16.78 2.95
CA CYS A 714 2.88 17.06 2.02
C CYS A 714 3.26 17.09 0.52
N PHE A 715 4.40 16.52 0.13
CA PHE A 715 4.88 16.59 -1.25
C PHE A 715 3.96 15.86 -2.23
N HIS A 716 3.66 16.54 -3.34
CA HIS A 716 2.93 15.96 -4.47
C HIS A 716 3.67 14.71 -4.99
N HIS A 717 3.00 13.57 -4.95
CA HIS A 717 3.39 12.37 -5.68
C HIS A 717 3.28 12.63 -7.18
N GLN A 718 4.29 13.27 -7.75
CA GLN A 718 4.43 13.36 -9.19
C GLN A 718 5.09 12.06 -9.68
N ALA A 719 4.42 11.37 -10.59
CA ALA A 719 4.99 10.20 -11.24
C ALA A 719 6.26 10.58 -12.02
N TRP A 720 7.17 9.63 -12.18
CA TRP A 720 8.34 9.82 -13.02
C TRP A 720 7.92 10.15 -14.46
N PRO A 721 8.60 11.10 -15.14
CA PRO A 721 8.42 11.29 -16.58
C PRO A 721 8.71 9.99 -17.34
N ASP A 722 7.84 9.64 -18.30
CA ASP A 722 7.97 8.41 -19.10
C ASP A 722 9.02 8.50 -20.22
N ALA A 723 9.69 9.63 -20.40
CA ALA A 723 10.55 9.91 -21.56
C ALA A 723 11.77 8.97 -21.71
N GLN A 724 12.09 8.16 -20.70
CA GLN A 724 13.21 7.20 -20.68
C GLN A 724 12.75 5.74 -20.55
N ARG A 725 11.45 5.45 -20.69
CA ARG A 725 10.95 4.06 -20.63
C ARG A 725 11.06 3.41 -22.02
N PRO A 726 11.62 2.19 -22.15
CA PRO A 726 11.67 1.50 -23.43
C PRO A 726 10.28 1.24 -24.01
N SER A 727 10.20 1.15 -25.33
CA SER A 727 8.94 0.83 -26.01
C SER A 727 8.42 -0.56 -25.59
N LEU A 728 7.14 -0.81 -25.79
CA LEU A 728 6.52 -2.12 -25.59
C LEU A 728 7.16 -3.18 -26.48
N SER A 729 7.58 -2.82 -27.71
CA SER A 729 8.30 -3.74 -28.60
C SER A 729 9.63 -4.18 -28.00
N VAL A 730 10.44 -3.24 -27.52
CA VAL A 730 11.72 -3.53 -26.85
C VAL A 730 11.49 -4.37 -25.58
N ARG A 731 10.51 -3.99 -24.74
CA ARG A 731 10.18 -4.75 -23.53
C ARG A 731 9.74 -6.18 -23.82
N LYS A 732 8.93 -6.38 -24.86
CA LYS A 732 8.51 -7.70 -25.34
C LYS A 732 9.72 -8.54 -25.78
N ASP A 733 10.63 -7.97 -26.56
CA ASP A 733 11.83 -8.67 -27.03
C ASP A 733 12.76 -9.05 -25.85
N ILE A 734 12.87 -8.16 -24.86
CA ILE A 734 13.55 -8.45 -23.60
C ILE A 734 12.87 -9.62 -22.87
N ARG A 735 11.55 -9.63 -22.69
CA ARG A 735 10.85 -10.76 -22.05
C ARG A 735 11.06 -12.07 -22.79
N ARG A 736 11.05 -12.05 -24.12
CA ARG A 736 11.30 -13.24 -24.95
C ARG A 736 12.71 -13.79 -24.77
N THR A 737 13.68 -12.90 -24.59
CA THR A 737 15.10 -13.24 -24.43
C THR A 737 15.40 -13.70 -23.01
N LEU A 738 14.97 -12.93 -22.01
CA LEU A 738 15.27 -13.13 -20.59
C LEU A 738 14.33 -14.11 -19.90
N GLY A 739 13.05 -14.15 -20.27
CA GLY A 739 12.01 -14.97 -19.61
C GLY A 739 12.20 -16.48 -19.77
N LYS A 740 13.14 -16.92 -20.61
CA LYS A 740 13.57 -18.32 -20.70
C LYS A 740 14.57 -18.70 -19.60
N ASN A 741 15.19 -17.72 -18.97
CA ASN A 741 16.16 -17.94 -17.90
C ASN A 741 15.41 -18.09 -16.57
N LYS A 742 15.90 -19.00 -15.71
CA LYS A 742 15.50 -19.09 -14.30
C LYS A 742 16.75 -18.88 -13.44
N GLY A 743 16.64 -18.07 -12.39
CA GLY A 743 17.78 -17.71 -11.55
C GLY A 743 18.61 -16.57 -12.14
N PHE A 744 19.93 -16.62 -12.03
CA PHE A 744 20.80 -15.52 -12.43
C PHE A 744 20.84 -15.29 -13.94
N LEU A 745 20.61 -14.03 -14.34
CA LEU A 745 20.67 -13.63 -15.74
C LEU A 745 22.10 -13.61 -16.28
N PRO A 746 22.31 -13.91 -17.58
CA PRO A 746 23.59 -13.71 -18.24
C PRO A 746 24.04 -12.23 -18.18
N PRO A 747 25.29 -11.92 -17.78
CA PRO A 747 25.74 -10.54 -17.58
C PRO A 747 25.63 -9.62 -18.80
N LEU A 748 25.83 -10.15 -20.02
CA LEU A 748 25.72 -9.37 -21.26
C LEU A 748 24.27 -8.99 -21.57
N GLN A 749 23.31 -9.90 -21.34
CA GLN A 749 21.90 -9.58 -21.52
C GLN A 749 21.43 -8.58 -20.45
N LEU A 750 21.97 -8.67 -19.24
CA LEU A 750 21.69 -7.70 -18.18
C LEU A 750 22.34 -6.32 -18.48
N ARG A 751 23.53 -6.28 -19.07
CA ARG A 751 24.16 -5.05 -19.59
C ARG A 751 23.22 -4.32 -20.54
N ASP A 752 22.68 -5.05 -21.52
CA ASP A 752 21.79 -4.47 -22.53
C ASP A 752 20.49 -3.98 -21.92
N LEU A 753 19.88 -4.77 -21.02
CA LEU A 753 18.71 -4.34 -20.25
C LEU A 753 18.97 -3.04 -19.47
N LEU A 754 20.10 -2.94 -18.76
CA LEU A 754 20.43 -1.73 -18.00
C LEU A 754 20.60 -0.51 -18.92
N ASN A 755 21.29 -0.66 -20.05
CA ASN A 755 21.48 0.41 -21.02
C ASN A 755 20.17 0.88 -21.66
N GLU A 756 19.23 -0.03 -21.96
CA GLU A 756 17.88 0.33 -22.45
C GLU A 756 17.10 1.21 -21.46
N TYR A 757 17.33 1.05 -20.15
CA TYR A 757 16.76 1.91 -19.11
C TYR A 757 17.63 3.13 -18.78
N GLY A 758 18.66 3.42 -19.58
CA GLY A 758 19.55 4.57 -19.39
C GLY A 758 20.53 4.41 -18.22
N ILE A 759 20.71 3.19 -17.71
CA ILE A 759 21.70 2.89 -16.67
C ILE A 759 23.01 2.50 -17.38
N LYS A 760 23.92 3.47 -17.46
CA LYS A 760 25.17 3.34 -18.21
C LYS A 760 26.10 2.30 -17.59
N THR A 761 26.38 1.24 -18.35
CA THR A 761 27.44 0.28 -18.01
C THR A 761 28.78 0.70 -18.60
N VAL A 762 29.87 0.31 -17.95
CA VAL A 762 31.21 0.41 -18.55
C VAL A 762 31.26 -0.39 -19.87
N PRO A 763 31.98 0.07 -20.92
CA PRO A 763 32.13 -0.69 -22.15
C PRO A 763 32.58 -2.12 -21.84
N THR A 764 31.76 -3.08 -22.28
CA THR A 764 31.85 -4.49 -21.89
C THR A 764 31.59 -5.34 -23.12
N TRP A 765 32.47 -6.31 -23.37
CA TRP A 765 32.39 -7.23 -24.51
C TRP A 765 32.50 -8.66 -24.02
N GLY A 766 31.61 -9.53 -24.49
CA GLY A 766 31.81 -10.98 -24.39
C GLY A 766 32.84 -11.45 -25.40
N LEU A 767 33.70 -12.41 -25.03
CA LEU A 767 34.59 -13.04 -26.03
C LEU A 767 33.78 -13.73 -27.14
N SER A 768 32.55 -14.14 -26.85
CA SER A 768 31.62 -14.69 -27.84
C SER A 768 31.05 -13.65 -28.82
N GLU A 769 31.03 -12.36 -28.45
CA GLU A 769 30.48 -11.27 -29.27
C GLU A 769 31.53 -10.62 -30.19
N ILE A 770 32.81 -10.75 -29.86
CA ILE A 770 33.90 -10.05 -30.57
C ILE A 770 34.54 -10.94 -31.63
N GLY A 771 34.80 -10.37 -32.81
CA GLY A 771 35.54 -11.06 -33.88
C GLY A 771 37.04 -11.13 -33.62
N SER A 772 37.64 -10.13 -32.97
CA SER A 772 39.04 -10.11 -32.55
C SER A 772 39.26 -9.13 -31.39
N LEU A 773 40.30 -9.35 -30.58
CA LEU A 773 40.64 -8.52 -29.43
C LEU A 773 41.20 -7.14 -29.85
N GLU A 774 41.86 -7.07 -31.01
CA GLU A 774 42.35 -5.83 -31.61
C GLU A 774 41.22 -4.84 -31.90
N GLY A 775 40.01 -5.33 -32.20
CA GLY A 775 38.84 -4.50 -32.49
C GLY A 775 38.30 -3.74 -31.28
N ILE A 776 38.63 -4.18 -30.06
CA ILE A 776 38.15 -3.56 -28.81
C ILE A 776 39.29 -2.88 -28.01
N TYR A 777 40.54 -3.22 -28.32
CA TYR A 777 41.71 -2.67 -27.64
C TYR A 777 42.00 -1.22 -28.06
N LYS A 778 42.25 -0.37 -27.08
CA LYS A 778 42.61 1.04 -27.24
C LYS A 778 43.86 1.32 -26.41
N GLU A 779 44.89 1.83 -27.07
CA GLU A 779 46.13 2.22 -26.39
C GLU A 779 45.86 3.27 -25.29
N GLY A 780 46.49 3.10 -24.13
CA GLY A 780 46.29 3.97 -22.96
C GLY A 780 45.06 3.66 -22.11
N THR A 781 44.20 2.72 -22.53
CA THR A 781 43.05 2.24 -21.74
C THR A 781 43.46 1.01 -20.92
N SER A 782 43.00 0.92 -19.67
CA SER A 782 43.16 -0.29 -18.86
C SER A 782 41.90 -1.15 -18.90
N TYR A 783 42.05 -2.46 -18.88
CA TYR A 783 40.98 -3.44 -19.00
C TYR A 783 40.89 -4.35 -17.78
N VAL A 784 39.69 -4.89 -17.58
CA VAL A 784 39.36 -5.91 -16.59
C VAL A 784 38.82 -7.13 -17.32
N LEU A 785 39.34 -8.31 -16.99
CA LEU A 785 38.81 -9.59 -17.46
C LEU A 785 37.98 -10.23 -16.34
N LYS A 786 36.73 -10.57 -16.62
CA LYS A 786 35.83 -11.28 -15.68
C LYS A 786 35.30 -12.57 -16.29
N VAL A 787 35.08 -13.59 -15.46
CA VAL A 787 34.41 -14.82 -15.86
C VAL A 787 32.88 -14.65 -15.83
N ASP A 788 32.18 -15.17 -16.84
CA ASP A 788 30.76 -15.52 -16.74
C ASP A 788 30.65 -17.04 -16.57
N HIS A 789 30.31 -17.48 -15.37
CA HIS A 789 30.19 -18.90 -15.02
C HIS A 789 28.90 -19.13 -14.25
N PRO A 790 28.09 -20.16 -14.59
CA PRO A 790 26.77 -20.36 -14.00
C PRO A 790 26.83 -20.72 -12.50
N GLU A 791 27.91 -21.37 -12.07
CA GLU A 791 28.08 -21.83 -10.68
C GLU A 791 28.97 -20.92 -9.82
N ILE A 792 29.64 -19.91 -10.40
CA ILE A 792 30.56 -19.02 -9.65
C ILE A 792 29.88 -17.67 -9.44
N ILE A 793 29.37 -17.48 -8.23
CA ILE A 793 28.69 -16.24 -7.82
C ILE A 793 29.72 -15.20 -7.36
N HIS A 794 30.67 -15.59 -6.48
CA HIS A 794 31.74 -14.72 -5.98
C HIS A 794 32.99 -14.82 -6.86
N LYS A 795 32.99 -14.07 -7.97
CA LYS A 795 34.02 -14.13 -9.02
C LYS A 795 35.43 -13.80 -8.49
N SER A 796 35.55 -12.76 -7.66
CA SER A 796 36.84 -12.32 -7.13
C SER A 796 37.52 -13.38 -6.26
N GLU A 797 36.76 -14.02 -5.37
CA GLU A 797 37.27 -15.06 -4.46
C GLU A 797 37.70 -16.33 -5.19
N SER A 798 37.08 -16.60 -6.34
CA SER A 798 37.41 -17.75 -7.20
C SER A 798 38.58 -17.48 -8.16
N GLY A 799 39.13 -16.26 -8.14
CA GLY A 799 40.15 -15.81 -9.11
C GLY A 799 39.59 -15.62 -10.53
N GLY A 800 38.29 -15.39 -10.66
CA GLY A 800 37.57 -15.12 -11.90
C GLY A 800 37.55 -13.64 -12.30
N VAL A 801 38.42 -12.80 -11.71
CA VAL A 801 38.60 -11.39 -12.05
C VAL A 801 40.09 -11.08 -12.14
N VAL A 802 40.53 -10.46 -13.24
CA VAL A 802 41.89 -9.95 -13.45
C VAL A 802 41.79 -8.46 -13.76
N LEU A 803 42.37 -7.62 -12.90
CA LEU A 803 42.32 -6.16 -13.01
C LEU A 803 43.60 -5.59 -13.62
N GLY A 804 43.52 -4.38 -14.18
CA GLY A 804 44.69 -3.58 -14.51
C GLY A 804 45.46 -4.06 -15.75
N ILE A 805 44.79 -4.73 -16.69
CA ILE A 805 45.38 -5.21 -17.94
C ILE A 805 45.65 -3.99 -18.83
N LYS A 806 46.88 -3.80 -19.32
CA LYS A 806 47.28 -2.58 -20.07
C LYS A 806 47.69 -2.86 -21.50
N THR A 807 48.03 -4.10 -21.82
CA THR A 807 48.46 -4.48 -23.17
C THR A 807 47.60 -5.61 -23.74
N LEU A 808 47.50 -5.66 -25.08
CA LEU A 808 46.81 -6.74 -25.78
C LEU A 808 47.37 -8.12 -25.42
N ARG A 809 48.69 -8.23 -25.31
CA ARG A 809 49.37 -9.48 -24.93
C ARG A 809 48.99 -9.94 -23.52
N GLU A 810 48.96 -9.04 -22.54
CA GLU A 810 48.52 -9.36 -21.17
C GLU A 810 47.06 -9.84 -21.15
N LEU A 811 46.21 -9.27 -22.01
CA LEU A 811 44.81 -9.67 -22.15
C LEU A 811 44.69 -11.11 -22.69
N GLU A 812 45.41 -11.44 -23.76
CA GLU A 812 45.45 -12.79 -24.35
C GLU A 812 45.97 -13.84 -23.36
N GLU A 813 47.06 -13.54 -22.65
CA GLU A 813 47.64 -14.42 -21.64
C GLU A 813 46.64 -14.65 -20.49
N SER A 814 45.99 -13.59 -20.01
CA SER A 814 44.98 -13.65 -18.94
C SER A 814 43.76 -14.48 -19.36
N ILE A 815 43.29 -14.34 -20.60
CA ILE A 815 42.20 -15.15 -21.17
C ILE A 815 42.58 -16.62 -21.19
N GLY A 816 43.77 -16.95 -21.68
CA GLY A 816 44.26 -18.33 -21.75
C GLY A 816 44.37 -18.98 -20.38
N LEU A 817 44.85 -18.25 -19.37
CA LEU A 817 44.93 -18.71 -17.98
C LEU A 817 43.55 -18.91 -17.36
N MET A 818 42.63 -17.96 -17.54
CA MET A 818 41.30 -18.02 -16.96
C MET A 818 40.48 -19.19 -17.52
N LYS A 819 40.53 -19.44 -18.83
CA LYS A 819 39.87 -20.60 -19.47
C LYS A 819 40.37 -21.94 -18.92
N LYS A 820 41.67 -22.05 -18.61
CA LYS A 820 42.26 -23.26 -18.03
C LYS A 820 41.87 -23.44 -16.56
N ARG A 821 41.84 -22.34 -15.80
CA ARG A 821 41.56 -22.34 -14.36
C ARG A 821 40.09 -22.63 -14.05
N LEU A 822 39.18 -22.08 -14.86
CA LEU A 822 37.74 -22.15 -14.66
C LEU A 822 37.05 -22.82 -15.87
N PRO A 823 37.24 -24.13 -16.07
CA PRO A 823 36.53 -24.87 -17.12
C PRO A 823 35.02 -24.87 -16.84
N GLY A 824 34.20 -24.72 -17.87
CA GLY A 824 32.73 -24.64 -17.74
C GLY A 824 32.15 -23.22 -17.73
N ALA A 825 33.00 -22.19 -17.87
CA ALA A 825 32.54 -20.81 -18.08
C ALA A 825 31.68 -20.70 -19.36
N ARG A 826 30.57 -19.96 -19.28
CA ARG A 826 29.73 -19.61 -20.43
C ARG A 826 30.47 -18.68 -21.37
N ASP A 827 31.13 -17.67 -20.80
CA ASP A 827 31.94 -16.71 -21.54
C ASP A 827 33.00 -16.06 -20.62
N LEU A 828 33.89 -15.29 -21.22
CA LEU A 828 34.72 -14.31 -20.51
C LEU A 828 34.36 -12.90 -21.00
N LEU A 829 34.34 -11.96 -20.08
CA LEU A 829 33.94 -10.59 -20.31
C LEU A 829 35.17 -9.69 -20.21
N VAL A 830 35.45 -8.92 -21.25
CA VAL A 830 36.45 -7.86 -21.25
C VAL A 830 35.73 -6.54 -21.00
N GLN A 831 36.14 -5.80 -19.99
CA GLN A 831 35.56 -4.50 -19.62
C GLN A 831 36.64 -3.42 -19.62
N GLU A 832 36.32 -2.20 -20.06
CA GLU A 832 37.18 -1.05 -19.74
C GLU A 832 37.21 -0.85 -18.21
N MET A 833 38.35 -0.46 -17.66
CA MET A 833 38.50 -0.19 -16.23
C MET A 833 38.12 1.27 -15.95
N ALA A 834 37.08 1.48 -15.16
CA ALA A 834 36.71 2.81 -14.68
C ALA A 834 37.35 3.13 -13.33
N SER A 835 37.60 4.41 -13.07
CA SER A 835 38.12 4.91 -11.79
C SER A 835 37.37 6.17 -11.40
N GLY A 836 37.17 6.39 -10.11
CA GLY A 836 36.40 7.52 -9.60
C GLY A 836 36.69 7.79 -8.13
N GLU A 837 36.14 8.89 -7.62
CA GLU A 837 36.40 9.35 -6.25
C GLU A 837 35.54 8.65 -5.20
N MET A 838 34.45 8.01 -5.63
CA MET A 838 33.46 7.39 -4.75
C MET A 838 32.77 6.21 -5.46
N GLU A 839 32.48 5.18 -4.68
CA GLU A 839 31.65 4.04 -5.09
C GLU A 839 30.30 4.13 -4.38
N ILE A 840 29.22 3.93 -5.12
CA ILE A 840 27.85 3.77 -4.60
C ILE A 840 27.32 2.39 -4.97
N ILE A 841 26.34 1.92 -4.23
CA ILE A 841 25.57 0.72 -4.58
C ILE A 841 24.17 1.14 -4.97
N LEU A 842 23.65 0.55 -6.03
CA LEU A 842 22.25 0.63 -6.40
C LEU A 842 21.69 -0.78 -6.56
N GLY A 843 20.44 -0.97 -6.18
CA GLY A 843 19.81 -2.27 -6.36
C GLY A 843 18.30 -2.22 -6.31
N ALA A 844 17.68 -3.37 -6.54
CA ALA A 844 16.26 -3.56 -6.34
C ALA A 844 15.99 -4.96 -5.77
N VAL A 845 14.96 -5.08 -4.96
CA VAL A 845 14.56 -6.35 -4.37
C VAL A 845 13.04 -6.46 -4.31
N LYS A 846 12.52 -7.65 -4.61
CA LYS A 846 11.11 -8.00 -4.48
C LYS A 846 10.86 -8.69 -3.13
N LYS A 847 9.84 -8.24 -2.39
CA LYS A 847 9.46 -8.81 -1.09
C LYS A 847 7.98 -9.17 -1.05
N GLY A 848 7.63 -10.38 -1.49
CA GLY A 848 6.28 -10.93 -1.37
C GLY A 848 5.18 -9.95 -1.80
N SER A 849 4.19 -9.73 -0.93
CA SER A 849 3.07 -8.79 -1.16
C SER A 849 3.42 -7.30 -1.04
N LEU A 850 4.62 -6.95 -0.54
CA LEU A 850 5.08 -5.56 -0.47
C LEU A 850 5.54 -5.03 -1.84
N GLY A 851 5.80 -5.91 -2.81
CA GLY A 851 6.26 -5.54 -4.14
C GLY A 851 7.78 -5.32 -4.18
N HIS A 852 8.21 -4.38 -5.02
CA HIS A 852 9.63 -4.06 -5.16
C HIS A 852 10.03 -2.85 -4.31
N ALA A 853 11.28 -2.83 -3.86
CA ALA A 853 11.95 -1.64 -3.37
C ALA A 853 13.24 -1.42 -4.15
N VAL A 854 13.58 -0.16 -4.41
CA VAL A 854 14.90 0.25 -4.90
C VAL A 854 15.77 0.62 -3.70
N MET A 855 17.04 0.25 -3.73
CA MET A 855 18.02 0.51 -2.69
C MET A 855 19.14 1.42 -3.21
N MET A 856 19.65 2.28 -2.34
CA MET A 856 20.89 3.03 -2.56
C MET A 856 21.74 3.07 -1.29
N GLY A 857 23.06 3.05 -1.42
CA GLY A 857 24.00 3.32 -0.34
C GLY A 857 25.41 3.64 -0.83
N LEU A 858 26.35 3.82 0.09
CA LEU A 858 27.78 3.82 -0.27
C LEU A 858 28.20 2.42 -0.68
N GLY A 859 28.89 2.28 -1.80
CA GLY A 859 29.29 1.02 -2.45
C GLY A 859 30.65 0.48 -1.99
N GLY A 860 31.04 -0.67 -2.54
CA GLY A 860 32.31 -1.32 -2.23
C GLY A 860 32.36 -1.92 -0.82
N VAL A 861 33.57 -2.04 -0.25
CA VAL A 861 33.78 -2.63 1.09
C VAL A 861 33.09 -1.82 2.21
N ALA A 862 32.78 -0.55 1.96
CA ALA A 862 32.14 0.33 2.93
C ALA A 862 30.68 -0.05 3.25
N VAL A 863 29.96 -0.72 2.33
CA VAL A 863 28.56 -1.17 2.51
C VAL A 863 28.44 -2.09 3.72
N GLU A 864 29.30 -3.11 3.78
CA GLU A 864 29.22 -4.20 4.77
C GLU A 864 29.52 -3.71 6.19
N VAL A 865 30.35 -2.66 6.30
CA VAL A 865 30.80 -2.09 7.57
C VAL A 865 29.87 -0.99 8.10
N LEU A 866 29.38 -0.09 7.23
CA LEU A 866 28.64 1.09 7.67
C LEU A 866 27.11 0.90 7.70
N LYS A 867 26.59 -0.06 6.91
CA LYS A 867 25.14 -0.30 6.72
C LYS A 867 24.36 0.99 6.46
N ASP A 868 24.95 1.91 5.70
CA ASP A 868 24.37 3.21 5.36
C ASP A 868 23.63 3.11 4.03
N THR A 869 22.40 2.59 4.10
CA THR A 869 21.54 2.39 2.93
C THR A 869 20.16 3.00 3.15
N VAL A 870 19.50 3.31 2.05
CA VAL A 870 18.10 3.74 2.02
C VAL A 870 17.31 2.85 1.09
N LEU A 871 16.08 2.54 1.48
CA LEU A 871 15.13 1.74 0.71
C LEU A 871 13.95 2.62 0.29
N LEU A 872 13.54 2.46 -0.96
CA LEU A 872 12.48 3.21 -1.62
C LEU A 872 11.46 2.22 -2.20
N PRO A 873 10.34 1.97 -1.49
CA PRO A 873 9.25 1.15 -2.02
C PRO A 873 8.71 1.71 -3.34
N VAL A 874 8.51 0.82 -4.32
CA VAL A 874 8.04 1.19 -5.67
C VAL A 874 6.51 1.13 -5.74
N PRO A 875 5.85 2.16 -6.31
CA PRO A 875 6.41 3.37 -6.92
C PRO A 875 6.83 4.42 -5.89
N PHE A 876 7.79 5.29 -6.25
CA PHE A 876 8.13 6.52 -5.53
C PHE A 876 8.28 7.68 -6.52
N SER A 877 8.37 8.93 -6.02
CA SER A 877 8.57 10.15 -6.81
C SER A 877 10.01 10.67 -6.74
N PRO A 878 10.44 11.57 -7.65
CA PRO A 878 11.76 12.20 -7.56
C PRO A 878 11.98 12.92 -6.22
N ALA A 879 10.97 13.60 -5.68
CA ALA A 879 11.04 14.29 -4.40
C ALA A 879 11.32 13.31 -3.24
N GLU A 880 10.67 12.15 -3.24
CA GLU A 880 10.92 11.09 -2.25
C GLU A 880 12.33 10.53 -2.36
N ALA A 881 12.85 10.37 -3.58
CA ALA A 881 14.23 9.95 -3.80
C ALA A 881 15.23 10.95 -3.18
N HIS A 882 15.06 12.26 -3.40
CA HIS A 882 15.90 13.29 -2.77
C HIS A 882 15.84 13.24 -1.24
N ILE A 883 14.64 13.08 -0.67
CA ILE A 883 14.46 13.00 0.78
C ILE A 883 15.17 11.76 1.32
N ALA A 884 15.05 10.62 0.65
CA ALA A 884 15.74 9.39 1.04
C ALA A 884 17.25 9.58 1.00
N LEU A 885 17.82 10.11 -0.08
CA LEU A 885 19.27 10.32 -0.19
C LEU A 885 19.83 11.20 0.95
N ARG A 886 19.09 12.21 1.41
CA ARG A 886 19.49 13.07 2.54
C ARG A 886 19.54 12.36 3.89
N LYS A 887 18.93 11.18 4.01
CA LYS A 887 18.95 10.36 5.24
C LYS A 887 20.24 9.56 5.39
N LEU A 888 21.01 9.38 4.31
CA LEU A 888 22.30 8.71 4.37
C LEU A 888 23.23 9.47 5.30
N LYS A 889 23.91 8.74 6.19
CA LYS A 889 24.97 9.31 7.05
C LYS A 889 26.07 9.93 6.18
N ALA A 890 26.32 9.33 5.02
CA ALA A 890 27.25 9.78 4.00
C ALA A 890 26.72 10.89 3.08
N TRP A 891 25.53 11.45 3.32
CA TRP A 891 24.94 12.48 2.45
C TRP A 891 25.91 13.62 2.13
N ARG A 892 26.70 14.10 3.12
CA ARG A 892 27.70 15.16 2.89
C ARG A 892 28.85 14.76 1.97
N LEU A 893 29.18 13.48 1.88
CA LEU A 893 30.16 12.99 0.90
C LEU A 893 29.54 13.00 -0.50
N ILE A 894 28.28 12.55 -0.60
CA ILE A 894 27.54 12.50 -1.86
C ILE A 894 27.25 13.91 -2.40
N SER A 895 26.82 14.84 -1.56
CA SER A 895 26.50 16.22 -1.93
C SER A 895 27.72 17.14 -2.06
N GLY A 896 28.91 16.65 -1.68
CA GLY A 896 30.14 17.43 -1.61
C GLY A 896 30.39 18.11 -0.26
N TYR A 897 31.67 18.28 0.08
CA TYR A 897 32.13 18.89 1.33
C TYR A 897 33.45 19.64 1.15
N ARG A 898 33.66 20.72 1.91
CA ARG A 898 34.94 21.47 2.00
C ARG A 898 35.59 21.77 0.62
N GLY A 899 34.78 22.17 -0.37
CA GLY A 899 35.27 22.50 -1.72
C GLY A 899 35.51 21.30 -2.64
N LYS A 900 35.38 20.05 -2.17
CA LYS A 900 35.29 18.87 -3.05
C LYS A 900 33.91 18.79 -3.68
N LYS A 901 33.87 18.59 -5.00
CA LYS A 901 32.64 18.37 -5.76
C LYS A 901 32.06 17.00 -5.37
N GLY A 902 30.76 16.95 -5.09
CA GLY A 902 30.05 15.70 -4.85
C GLY A 902 29.69 14.97 -6.15
N ALA A 903 28.95 13.88 -6.02
CA ALA A 903 28.30 13.23 -7.16
C ALA A 903 27.21 14.14 -7.76
N ASP A 904 26.86 13.90 -9.02
CA ASP A 904 25.64 14.48 -9.59
C ASP A 904 24.41 13.81 -8.96
N VAL A 905 23.80 14.50 -8.00
CA VAL A 905 22.63 14.00 -7.27
C VAL A 905 21.44 13.80 -8.21
N GLU A 906 21.30 14.62 -9.25
CA GLU A 906 20.20 14.50 -10.20
C GLU A 906 20.37 13.26 -11.07
N GLU A 907 21.61 12.94 -11.47
CA GLU A 907 21.92 11.70 -12.19
C GLU A 907 21.59 10.46 -11.34
N ILE A 908 21.94 10.47 -10.04
CA ILE A 908 21.59 9.39 -9.10
C ILE A 908 20.06 9.23 -9.02
N VAL A 909 19.33 10.34 -8.85
CA VAL A 909 17.86 10.33 -8.78
C VAL A 909 17.25 9.79 -10.07
N GLN A 910 17.80 10.13 -11.24
CA GLN A 910 17.36 9.57 -12.52
C GLN A 910 17.57 8.05 -12.58
N TRP A 911 18.74 7.55 -12.16
CA TRP A 911 19.01 6.10 -12.13
C TRP A 911 18.08 5.35 -11.18
N LEU A 912 17.76 5.93 -10.01
CA LEU A 912 16.76 5.38 -9.10
C LEU A 912 15.37 5.28 -9.76
N GLY A 913 14.97 6.32 -10.51
CA GLY A 913 13.74 6.31 -11.30
C GLY A 913 13.75 5.25 -12.41
N SER A 914 14.90 5.05 -13.07
CA SER A 914 15.07 4.01 -14.09
C SER A 914 14.96 2.60 -13.50
N LEU A 915 15.57 2.36 -12.34
CA LEU A 915 15.42 1.10 -11.61
C LEU A 915 13.97 0.84 -11.20
N ALA A 916 13.27 1.87 -10.71
CA ALA A 916 11.86 1.77 -10.36
C ALA A 916 10.99 1.38 -11.57
N ARG A 917 11.21 1.99 -12.74
CA ARG A 917 10.51 1.63 -13.99
C ARG A 917 10.84 0.21 -14.44
N LEU A 918 12.12 -0.17 -14.37
CA LEU A 918 12.60 -1.49 -14.77
C LEU A 918 11.90 -2.61 -13.99
N VAL A 919 11.81 -2.51 -12.67
CA VAL A 919 11.12 -3.54 -11.85
C VAL A 919 9.58 -3.48 -11.93
N GLN A 920 9.01 -2.35 -12.38
CA GLN A 920 7.59 -2.27 -12.72
C GLN A 920 7.28 -2.98 -14.04
N ASP A 921 8.18 -2.87 -15.01
CA ASP A 921 8.08 -3.51 -16.33
C ASP A 921 8.38 -5.00 -16.31
N PHE A 922 9.31 -5.41 -15.46
CA PHE A 922 9.72 -6.81 -15.28
C PHE A 922 9.56 -7.23 -13.82
N PRO A 923 8.31 -7.43 -13.37
CA PRO A 923 8.04 -7.87 -12.00
C PRO A 923 8.59 -9.27 -11.68
N GLU A 924 9.10 -10.01 -12.66
CA GLU A 924 9.82 -11.27 -12.50
C GLU A 924 11.23 -11.08 -11.93
N LEU A 925 11.78 -9.86 -11.95
CA LEU A 925 13.07 -9.57 -11.32
C LEU A 925 12.95 -9.63 -9.80
N SER A 926 13.54 -10.64 -9.18
CA SER A 926 13.48 -10.81 -7.72
C SER A 926 14.55 -10.00 -7.00
N GLU A 927 15.74 -9.89 -7.58
CA GLU A 927 16.88 -9.13 -7.08
C GLU A 927 17.64 -8.52 -8.25
N LEU A 928 18.11 -7.29 -8.07
CA LEU A 928 19.07 -6.61 -8.93
C LEU A 928 20.09 -5.92 -8.03
N ASP A 929 21.36 -6.19 -8.26
CA ASP A 929 22.48 -5.60 -7.56
C ASP A 929 23.42 -4.97 -8.58
N ILE A 930 23.72 -3.69 -8.40
CA ILE A 930 24.68 -2.92 -9.20
C ILE A 930 25.72 -2.36 -8.23
N ASN A 931 26.79 -3.12 -8.06
CA ASN A 931 27.78 -2.88 -7.03
C ASN A 931 29.20 -3.25 -7.47
N PRO A 932 30.12 -2.28 -7.66
CA PRO A 932 29.91 -0.86 -7.46
C PRO A 932 29.36 -0.14 -8.70
N VAL A 933 28.73 1.01 -8.45
CA VAL A 933 28.60 2.12 -9.40
C VAL A 933 29.66 3.14 -9.04
N ILE A 934 30.52 3.49 -10.00
CA ILE A 934 31.60 4.45 -9.81
C ILE A 934 31.10 5.85 -10.18
N VAL A 935 31.37 6.82 -9.31
CA VAL A 935 31.15 8.24 -9.58
C VAL A 935 32.42 8.82 -10.21
N THR A 936 32.36 9.12 -11.52
CA THR A 936 33.45 9.74 -12.27
C THR A 936 33.18 11.23 -12.51
N PRO A 937 34.17 12.02 -12.97
CA PRO A 937 33.95 13.42 -13.35
C PRO A 937 32.90 13.61 -14.46
N GLU A 938 32.70 12.59 -15.30
CA GLU A 938 31.79 12.57 -16.45
C GLU A 938 30.40 12.01 -16.13
N GLY A 939 30.19 11.47 -14.92
CA GLY A 939 28.90 10.95 -14.45
C GLY A 939 28.99 9.60 -13.75
N LEU A 940 27.90 8.86 -13.74
CA LEU A 940 27.80 7.53 -13.13
C LEU A 940 28.14 6.43 -14.15
N VAL A 941 28.87 5.40 -13.69
CA VAL A 941 29.12 4.19 -14.49
C VAL A 941 29.00 2.93 -13.64
N ALA A 942 28.13 2.02 -14.04
CA ALA A 942 28.05 0.69 -13.44
C ALA A 942 29.23 -0.15 -13.94
N VAL A 943 29.95 -0.80 -13.03
CA VAL A 943 31.09 -1.67 -13.39
C VAL A 943 30.88 -3.13 -13.02
N ASP A 944 29.92 -3.44 -12.16
CA ASP A 944 29.47 -4.81 -11.90
C ASP A 944 27.97 -4.82 -11.64
N TRP A 945 27.32 -5.87 -12.12
CA TRP A 945 25.88 -6.02 -12.02
C TRP A 945 25.47 -7.50 -12.01
N ARG A 946 24.39 -7.78 -11.29
CA ARG A 946 23.80 -9.11 -11.15
C ARG A 946 22.30 -8.99 -10.95
N ALA A 947 21.53 -9.86 -11.58
CA ALA A 947 20.10 -9.94 -11.32
C ALA A 947 19.63 -11.38 -11.33
N SER A 948 18.61 -11.67 -10.53
CA SER A 948 17.90 -12.95 -10.53
C SER A 948 16.47 -12.78 -11.05
N TRP A 949 16.05 -13.76 -11.83
CA TRP A 949 14.73 -13.85 -12.43
C TRP A 949 13.94 -15.00 -11.79
N GLU A 950 12.80 -14.68 -11.19
CA GLU A 950 11.90 -15.63 -10.53
C GLU A 950 10.46 -15.48 -11.07
N PHE A 951 9.85 -16.63 -11.37
CA PHE A 951 8.44 -16.74 -11.74
C PHE A 951 7.56 -16.98 -10.50
#